data_AF-A0A562I770-F1
#
_entry.id   AF-A0A562I770-F1
#
_cell.length_a   1.000
_cell.length_b   1.000
_cell.length_c   1.000
_cell.angle_alpha   90.00
_cell.angle_beta   90.00
_cell.angle_gamma   90.00
#
_symmetry.space_group_name_H-M   'P 1'
#
loop_
_entity.id
_entity.type
_entity.pdbx_description
1 polymer ?
#
loop_
_entity_poly.entity_id
_entity_poly.type
_entity_poly.pdbx_seq_one_letter_code
_entity_poly.pdbx_strand_id
1 'polypeptide(L)'
;MVAAVLAGCWTVAVTVPTELVGWLVDQTLLAAGLDRAVWLWPAVALATVVLAGVPVLLLALLPRAGAVRAAGWAWLAGLLAFGALALLRALPPVHHEGYLAALAATAALLAVAFGRLSRRQPPVPQRAPGGPPPPSSVNGPPASAAAGGVGRVGKPFPRPAPATLLAVAAGLATLLPWARVGALGGLLETLLAAAAAAAVGLLAGAVLDARFWSCFAVGRPPRPARLVLVGGLVAGVALLLVAAGVGQSGAQLPALLTLPPLGFALAALQTPAAREDGPVGPAPARWLVGLAAFGPLAFADPEEITLLLATDRDVPFWVAVGAAVGLAVAVVLAVAYGVLLARPRGRTPDRRVAAATAAVLLAAVAAVYAVPGQPGLHGERLLVVLREQADLSGVPAGPPGRVGRDARAREVYRRLVATAERTQAGLRRDLSRLGLRPRPYYLVNAVEVDGGPGVRAWLSRRPEVGRVLVSQRLRPLPAPAPTKRGTEPAPAGPTWNVSLIGADRVWSQLGVTGAGVVVGSSDSGVDGRHPALADGFRGGDDSWYDPWSHTRTPTDRGGHGTHTTGSAVGRGGVGVAPGASWVGCVNLARNLGSPARYLDCLQFMLAPFPAGGDPFTDGRPERGPQVLTNSWGCPSIEGCDPGALRAATAALDAAGVFVVAAAGNTGPYCGSIEDPPATYPDVFTVGAVDRQRRVATFSSRGPVPGAAKPDVVAPGAGVLSAMPGGGYAVLDGTSMATPHVAGVVALMWSANPALVGDLDRTRRILRETAVPAEATYRSRNPSDACDGDANITGAGVVDAYAAVRAARAQ
;
A
#
# COMPACT_ATOMS: atom_id res chain seq x y z
N MET A 1 22.30 32.41 -21.42
CA MET A 1 21.51 31.23 -21.83
C MET A 1 22.21 29.94 -21.48
N VAL A 2 23.48 29.75 -21.82
CA VAL A 2 24.28 28.58 -21.39
C VAL A 2 24.21 28.35 -19.87
N ALA A 3 24.43 29.38 -19.05
CA ALA A 3 24.30 29.27 -17.59
C ALA A 3 22.90 28.84 -17.10
N ALA A 4 21.83 29.26 -17.79
CA ALA A 4 20.47 28.82 -17.46
C ALA A 4 20.27 27.34 -17.80
N VAL A 5 20.77 26.88 -18.95
CA VAL A 5 20.72 25.47 -19.34
C VAL A 5 21.48 24.62 -18.33
N LEU A 6 22.71 25.01 -17.98
CA LEU A 6 23.53 24.27 -17.01
C LEU A 6 22.86 24.17 -15.63
N ALA A 7 22.32 25.28 -15.12
CA ALA A 7 21.60 25.25 -13.84
C ALA A 7 20.28 24.47 -13.91
N GLY A 8 19.57 24.52 -15.04
CA GLY A 8 18.39 23.70 -15.28
C GLY A 8 18.74 22.21 -15.24
N CYS A 9 19.74 21.79 -16.01
CA CYS A 9 20.24 20.41 -16.00
C CYS A 9 20.71 19.97 -14.60
N TRP A 10 21.43 20.85 -13.89
CA TRP A 10 21.86 20.59 -12.51
C TRP A 10 20.67 20.40 -11.57
N THR A 11 19.65 21.26 -11.68
CA THR A 11 18.43 21.16 -10.87
C THR A 11 17.76 19.80 -11.09
N VAL A 12 17.62 19.34 -12.34
CA VAL A 12 17.08 18.01 -12.64
C VAL A 12 17.97 16.89 -12.09
N ALA A 13 19.29 17.00 -12.30
CA ALA A 13 20.28 16.00 -11.89
C ALA A 13 20.42 15.87 -10.37
N VAL A 14 20.04 16.89 -9.59
CA VAL A 14 19.96 16.81 -8.14
C VAL A 14 18.59 16.28 -7.71
N THR A 15 17.49 16.90 -8.17
CA THR A 15 16.15 16.62 -7.65
C THR A 15 15.66 15.20 -7.97
N VAL A 16 15.87 14.68 -9.18
CA VAL A 16 15.34 13.35 -9.54
C VAL A 16 16.04 12.22 -8.77
N PRO A 17 17.39 12.17 -8.70
CA PRO A 17 18.07 11.15 -7.92
C PRO A 17 17.79 11.23 -6.42
N THR A 18 17.69 12.43 -5.82
CA THR A 18 17.42 12.54 -4.38
C THR A 18 16.03 12.01 -4.02
N GLU A 19 15.02 12.26 -4.86
CA GLU A 19 13.67 11.71 -4.68
C GLU A 19 13.63 10.18 -4.85
N LEU A 20 14.33 9.64 -5.85
CA LEU A 20 14.42 8.20 -6.08
C LEU A 20 15.16 7.47 -4.94
N VAL A 21 16.28 8.02 -4.50
CA VAL A 21 17.08 7.46 -3.39
C VAL A 21 16.29 7.55 -2.08
N GLY A 22 15.66 8.69 -1.79
CA GLY A 22 14.82 8.84 -0.60
C GLY A 22 13.69 7.81 -0.56
N TRP A 23 13.01 7.60 -1.68
CA TRP A 23 11.99 6.55 -1.80
C TRP A 23 12.59 5.15 -1.64
N LEU A 24 13.70 4.83 -2.31
CA LEU A 24 14.32 3.51 -2.22
C LEU A 24 14.74 3.18 -0.78
N VAL A 25 15.33 4.15 -0.06
CA VAL A 25 15.69 3.99 1.36
C VAL A 25 14.44 3.67 2.19
N ASP A 26 13.37 4.46 2.05
CA ASP A 26 12.09 4.23 2.74
C ASP A 26 11.53 2.82 2.47
N GLN A 27 11.59 2.38 1.21
CA GLN A 27 11.12 1.05 0.81
C GLN A 27 12.00 -0.09 1.31
N THR A 28 13.32 0.10 1.36
CA THR A 28 14.24 -0.91 1.91
C THR A 28 14.09 -1.08 3.42
N LEU A 29 13.84 0.01 4.16
CA LEU A 29 13.54 -0.06 5.58
C LEU A 29 12.25 -0.84 5.81
N LEU A 30 11.20 -0.52 5.03
CA LEU A 30 9.92 -1.20 5.12
C LEU A 30 10.03 -2.69 4.77
N ALA A 31 10.76 -3.05 3.72
CA ALA A 31 10.99 -4.44 3.33
C ALA A 31 11.83 -5.22 4.36
N ALA A 32 12.65 -4.51 5.13
CA ALA A 32 13.41 -5.07 6.26
C ALA A 32 12.60 -5.10 7.58
N GLY A 33 11.34 -4.66 7.58
CA GLY A 33 10.48 -4.58 8.76
C GLY A 33 10.93 -3.54 9.79
N LEU A 34 11.73 -2.55 9.37
CA LEU A 34 12.14 -1.44 10.22
C LEU A 34 11.18 -0.26 10.06
N ASP A 35 10.99 0.49 11.15
CA ASP A 35 10.22 1.74 11.13
C ASP A 35 10.77 2.72 10.09
N ARG A 36 9.85 3.41 9.40
CA ARG A 36 10.22 4.45 8.44
C ARG A 36 10.92 5.61 9.15
N ALA A 37 12.05 6.05 8.60
CA ALA A 37 12.79 7.18 9.14
C ALA A 37 12.06 8.50 8.85
N VAL A 38 11.23 8.97 9.79
CA VAL A 38 10.44 10.21 9.67
C VAL A 38 11.31 11.43 9.30
N TRP A 39 12.57 11.47 9.75
CA TRP A 39 13.53 12.55 9.47
C TRP A 39 14.15 12.50 8.07
N LEU A 40 14.03 11.38 7.34
CA LEU A 40 14.65 11.18 6.03
C LEU A 40 14.17 12.22 5.02
N TRP A 41 12.86 12.41 4.89
CA TRP A 41 12.28 13.32 3.91
C TRP A 41 12.62 14.80 4.17
N PRO A 42 12.56 15.31 5.42
CA PRO A 42 13.10 16.63 5.75
C PRO A 42 14.58 16.81 5.37
N ALA A 43 15.42 15.80 5.62
CA ALA A 43 16.85 15.86 5.28
C ALA A 43 17.08 15.86 3.76
N VAL A 44 16.38 14.99 3.02
CA VAL A 44 16.42 14.93 1.55
C VAL A 44 15.94 16.24 0.94
N ALA A 45 14.87 16.82 1.48
CA ALA A 45 14.34 18.11 1.04
C ALA A 45 15.36 19.24 1.26
N LEU A 46 15.95 19.33 2.45
CA LEU A 46 16.95 20.34 2.76
C LEU A 46 18.18 20.22 1.86
N ALA A 47 18.71 19.00 1.70
CA ALA A 47 19.87 18.74 0.83
C ALA A 47 19.59 19.16 -0.62
N THR A 48 18.41 18.79 -1.15
CA THR A 48 18.00 19.16 -2.51
C THR A 48 17.85 20.68 -2.67
N VAL A 49 17.23 21.36 -1.69
CA VAL A 49 17.06 22.83 -1.70
C VAL A 49 18.41 23.53 -1.69
N VAL A 50 19.36 23.08 -0.88
CA VAL A 50 20.70 23.68 -0.79
C VAL A 50 21.48 23.46 -2.09
N LEU A 51 21.56 22.21 -2.57
CA LEU A 51 22.37 21.84 -3.72
C LEU A 51 21.85 22.44 -5.03
N ALA A 52 20.54 22.46 -5.25
CA ALA A 52 19.96 23.08 -6.45
C ALA A 52 19.71 24.59 -6.28
N GLY A 53 19.56 25.08 -5.05
CA GLY A 53 19.22 26.48 -4.77
C GLY A 53 20.32 27.48 -5.08
N VAL A 54 21.59 27.15 -4.82
CA VAL A 54 22.73 28.07 -5.08
C VAL A 54 22.79 28.55 -6.54
N PRO A 55 22.87 27.67 -7.56
CA PRO A 55 22.92 28.11 -8.95
C PRO A 55 21.63 28.81 -9.40
N VAL A 56 20.47 28.38 -8.89
CA VAL A 56 19.17 29.00 -9.20
C VAL A 56 19.06 30.42 -8.65
N LEU A 57 19.53 30.65 -7.42
CA LEU A 57 19.55 31.98 -6.79
C LEU A 57 20.48 32.93 -7.53
N LEU A 58 21.67 32.47 -7.92
CA LEU A 58 22.61 33.26 -8.72
C LEU A 58 21.99 33.68 -10.06
N LEU A 59 21.23 32.79 -10.71
CA LEU A 59 20.48 33.11 -11.92
C LEU A 59 19.29 34.05 -11.72
N ALA A 60 18.68 34.06 -10.54
CA ALA A 60 17.59 34.96 -10.20
C ALA A 60 18.08 36.40 -9.94
N LEU A 61 19.32 36.57 -9.46
CA LEU A 61 19.87 37.86 -9.00
C LEU A 61 20.83 38.53 -9.98
N LEU A 62 21.76 37.79 -10.59
CA LEU A 62 22.90 38.37 -11.33
C LEU A 62 22.60 38.76 -12.79
N PRO A 63 21.82 37.99 -13.58
CA PRO A 63 21.67 38.24 -15.02
C PRO A 63 20.87 39.50 -15.36
N ARG A 64 21.37 40.27 -16.33
CA ARG A 64 20.64 41.42 -16.91
C ARG A 64 19.55 41.02 -17.92
N ALA A 65 19.61 39.80 -18.45
CA ALA A 65 18.65 39.31 -19.44
C ALA A 65 17.34 38.86 -18.78
N GLY A 66 16.21 39.51 -19.12
CA GLY A 66 14.91 39.25 -18.51
C GLY A 66 14.45 37.79 -18.54
N ALA A 67 14.68 37.07 -19.65
CA ALA A 67 14.34 35.65 -19.78
C ALA A 67 15.17 34.72 -18.86
N VAL A 68 16.46 35.04 -18.64
CA VAL A 68 17.31 34.27 -17.72
C VAL A 68 16.87 34.49 -16.28
N ARG A 69 16.61 35.75 -15.93
CA ARG A 69 16.16 36.13 -14.59
C ARG A 69 14.78 35.55 -14.28
N ALA A 70 13.86 35.55 -15.25
CA ALA A 70 12.56 34.90 -15.13
C ALA A 70 12.67 33.38 -14.92
N ALA A 71 13.61 32.71 -15.60
CA ALA A 71 13.90 31.31 -15.34
C ALA A 71 14.42 31.08 -13.92
N GLY A 72 15.39 31.88 -13.47
CA GLY A 72 15.90 31.82 -12.09
C GLY A 72 14.82 32.02 -11.03
N TRP A 73 13.94 33.01 -11.21
CA TRP A 73 12.81 33.23 -10.28
C TRP A 73 11.78 32.10 -10.29
N ALA A 74 11.43 31.56 -11.47
CA ALA A 74 10.49 30.46 -11.56
C ALA A 74 11.03 29.19 -10.88
N TRP A 75 12.32 28.89 -11.07
CA TRP A 75 12.97 27.74 -10.42
C TRP A 75 13.17 27.98 -8.93
N LEU A 76 13.49 29.20 -8.49
CA LEU A 76 13.59 29.54 -7.07
C LEU A 76 12.24 29.36 -6.37
N ALA A 77 11.16 29.85 -6.98
CA ALA A 77 9.80 29.65 -6.47
C ALA A 77 9.43 28.15 -6.44
N GLY A 78 9.80 27.39 -7.47
CA GLY A 78 9.64 25.93 -7.51
C GLY A 78 10.42 25.22 -6.40
N LEU A 79 11.66 25.63 -6.12
CA LEU A 79 12.52 25.08 -5.07
C LEU A 79 12.00 25.36 -3.66
N LEU A 80 11.53 26.59 -3.43
CA LEU A 80 10.90 26.95 -2.15
C LEU A 80 9.59 26.20 -1.95
N ALA A 81 8.79 26.03 -3.02
CA ALA A 81 7.59 25.21 -2.97
C ALA A 81 7.93 23.73 -2.70
N PHE A 82 8.90 23.17 -3.41
CA PHE A 82 9.41 21.82 -3.16
C PHE A 82 9.77 21.62 -1.69
N GLY A 83 10.60 22.50 -1.13
CA GLY A 83 11.02 22.40 0.27
C GLY A 83 9.84 22.42 1.24
N ALA A 84 8.90 23.35 1.06
CA ALA A 84 7.72 23.46 1.93
C ALA A 84 6.78 22.25 1.82
N LEU A 85 6.54 21.74 0.61
CA LEU A 85 5.63 20.61 0.38
C LEU A 85 6.27 19.27 0.79
N ALA A 86 7.58 19.10 0.59
CA ALA A 86 8.30 17.88 0.95
C ALA A 86 8.38 17.65 2.47
N LEU A 87 8.39 18.73 3.27
CA LEU A 87 8.32 18.63 4.74
C LEU A 87 7.06 17.92 5.24
N LEU A 88 5.97 17.96 4.48
CA LEU A 88 4.70 17.30 4.84
C LEU A 88 4.83 15.76 4.85
N ARG A 89 5.87 15.19 4.23
CA ARG A 89 6.17 13.75 4.27
C ARG A 89 6.68 13.25 5.63
N ALA A 90 6.84 14.15 6.59
CA ALA A 90 6.98 13.75 8.00
C ALA A 90 5.67 13.18 8.58
N LEU A 91 4.52 13.43 7.94
CA LEU A 91 3.27 12.76 8.29
C LEU A 91 3.32 11.29 7.84
N PRO A 92 3.02 10.34 8.72
CA PRO A 92 2.95 8.93 8.36
C PRO A 92 1.95 8.66 7.22
N PRO A 93 2.24 7.72 6.30
CA PRO A 93 1.32 7.35 5.21
C PRO A 93 -0.09 6.96 5.68
N VAL A 94 -0.19 6.29 6.83
CA VAL A 94 -1.45 5.94 7.54
C VAL A 94 -2.34 7.12 7.92
N HIS A 95 -1.87 8.35 7.69
CA HIS A 95 -2.62 9.59 7.86
C HIS A 95 -2.76 10.33 6.52
N HIS A 96 -3.01 9.58 5.44
CA HIS A 96 -3.01 10.11 4.08
C HIS A 96 -3.97 11.28 3.88
N GLU A 97 -5.18 11.22 4.44
CA GLU A 97 -6.13 12.33 4.37
C GLU A 97 -5.59 13.60 5.04
N GLY A 98 -4.90 13.44 6.17
CA GLY A 98 -4.20 14.54 6.85
C GLY A 98 -3.09 15.15 5.98
N TYR A 99 -2.32 14.30 5.29
CA TYR A 99 -1.33 14.73 4.31
C TYR A 99 -1.97 15.52 3.16
N LEU A 100 -3.05 15.02 2.53
CA LEU A 100 -3.74 15.69 1.43
C LEU A 100 -4.30 17.06 1.85
N ALA A 101 -4.88 17.15 3.05
CA ALA A 101 -5.38 18.41 3.61
C ALA A 101 -4.24 19.43 3.82
N ALA A 102 -3.12 18.98 4.41
CA ALA A 102 -1.94 19.83 4.61
C ALA A 102 -1.30 20.26 3.29
N LEU A 103 -1.27 19.37 2.29
CA LEU A 103 -0.78 19.64 0.94
C LEU A 103 -1.63 20.72 0.27
N ALA A 104 -2.97 20.59 0.34
CA ALA A 104 -3.90 21.58 -0.21
C ALA A 104 -3.71 22.96 0.43
N ALA A 105 -3.65 23.03 1.77
CA ALA A 105 -3.45 24.27 2.49
C ALA A 105 -2.11 24.93 2.15
N THR A 106 -1.02 24.16 2.17
CA THR A 106 0.34 24.66 1.93
C THR A 106 0.51 25.15 0.49
N ALA A 107 0.05 24.38 -0.50
CA ALA A 107 0.09 24.79 -1.91
C ALA A 107 -0.74 26.05 -2.18
N ALA A 108 -1.92 26.18 -1.56
CA ALA A 108 -2.76 27.37 -1.67
C ALA A 108 -2.09 28.62 -1.06
N LEU A 109 -1.47 28.49 0.11
CA LEU A 109 -0.72 29.58 0.76
C LEU A 109 0.46 30.04 -0.10
N LEU A 110 1.24 29.09 -0.63
CA LEU A 110 2.34 29.39 -1.55
C LEU A 110 1.85 30.08 -2.83
N ALA A 111 0.73 29.63 -3.41
CA ALA A 111 0.12 30.26 -4.57
C ALA A 111 -0.26 31.73 -4.31
N VAL A 112 -0.82 32.02 -3.13
CA VAL A 112 -1.15 33.39 -2.70
C VAL A 112 0.12 34.22 -2.49
N ALA A 113 1.14 33.67 -1.83
CA ALA A 113 2.40 34.35 -1.57
C ALA A 113 3.12 34.73 -2.87
N PHE A 114 3.31 33.76 -3.77
CA PHE A 114 3.95 33.99 -5.08
C PHE A 114 3.13 34.93 -5.96
N GLY A 115 1.79 34.81 -5.95
CA GLY A 115 0.91 35.74 -6.65
C GLY A 115 1.03 37.20 -6.16
N ARG A 116 1.20 37.41 -4.85
CA ARG A 116 1.42 38.75 -4.27
C ARG A 116 2.81 39.30 -4.62
N LEU A 117 3.85 38.45 -4.54
CA LEU A 117 5.23 38.81 -4.91
C LEU A 117 5.32 39.22 -6.38
N SER A 118 4.69 38.47 -7.28
CA SER A 118 4.62 38.82 -8.70
C SER A 118 3.99 40.19 -8.91
N ARG A 119 2.84 40.50 -8.28
CA ARG A 119 2.16 41.80 -8.45
C ARG A 119 2.96 43.01 -8.00
N ARG A 120 3.88 42.87 -7.03
CA ARG A 120 4.69 43.98 -6.49
C ARG A 120 5.84 44.41 -7.39
N GLN A 121 6.23 43.63 -8.40
CA GLN A 121 7.29 44.03 -9.32
C GLN A 121 6.76 45.01 -10.40
N PRO A 122 7.53 46.02 -10.83
CA PRO A 122 7.13 46.96 -11.87
C PRO A 122 6.96 46.25 -13.24
N PRO A 123 6.06 46.73 -14.11
CA PRO A 123 5.83 46.15 -15.43
C PRO A 123 7.10 46.18 -16.29
N VAL A 124 7.35 45.11 -17.05
CA VAL A 124 8.50 45.04 -17.98
C VAL A 124 8.28 46.05 -19.10
N PRO A 125 9.19 47.02 -19.32
CA PRO A 125 9.05 48.00 -20.39
C PRO A 125 9.11 47.29 -21.75
N GLN A 126 8.05 47.44 -22.55
CA GLN A 126 8.09 47.08 -23.96
C GLN A 126 9.04 48.07 -24.65
N ARG A 127 10.24 47.64 -25.07
CA ARG A 127 11.11 48.44 -25.95
C ARG A 127 10.35 48.69 -27.26
N ALA A 128 9.86 49.91 -27.45
CA ALA A 128 9.45 50.40 -28.76
C ALA A 128 10.70 50.49 -29.66
N PRO A 129 10.70 49.93 -30.88
CA PRO A 129 11.68 50.32 -31.88
C PRO A 129 11.37 51.76 -32.29
N GLY A 130 12.42 52.59 -32.38
CA GLY A 130 12.28 53.97 -32.83
C GLY A 130 11.61 54.05 -34.20
N GLY A 131 10.46 54.71 -34.23
CA GLY A 131 9.83 55.27 -35.42
C GLY A 131 9.41 56.70 -35.07
N PRO A 132 9.47 57.66 -36.01
CA PRO A 132 9.17 59.05 -35.72
C PRO A 132 7.73 59.22 -35.23
N PRO A 133 7.44 60.20 -34.36
CA PRO A 133 6.09 60.43 -33.87
C PRO A 133 5.15 60.76 -35.03
N PRO A 134 3.88 60.28 -35.00
CA PRO A 134 2.89 60.69 -35.99
C PRO A 134 2.62 62.19 -35.87
N PRO A 135 2.32 62.88 -36.99
CA PRO A 135 2.06 64.32 -36.97
C PRO A 135 0.81 64.63 -36.12
N SER A 136 0.96 65.59 -35.22
CA SER A 136 -0.10 66.20 -34.44
C SER A 136 -1.13 66.84 -35.36
N SER A 137 -2.33 66.25 -35.47
CA SER A 137 -3.50 66.94 -35.99
C SER A 137 -4.26 67.56 -34.82
N VAL A 138 -4.13 68.88 -34.76
CA VAL A 138 -4.96 69.80 -33.98
C VAL A 138 -6.28 69.96 -34.73
N ASN A 139 -7.41 69.70 -34.05
CA ASN A 139 -8.72 70.39 -34.14
C ASN A 139 -9.92 69.46 -33.90
N GLY A 140 -10.63 69.70 -32.79
CA GLY A 140 -11.97 69.19 -32.49
C GLY A 140 -12.44 69.69 -31.11
N PRO A 141 -13.62 70.33 -30.97
CA PRO A 141 -13.97 71.15 -29.80
C PRO A 141 -14.42 70.32 -28.57
N PRO A 142 -14.45 70.91 -27.36
CA PRO A 142 -14.69 70.17 -26.13
C PRO A 142 -16.19 69.93 -25.90
N ALA A 143 -16.58 68.69 -25.64
CA ALA A 143 -17.90 68.37 -25.10
C ALA A 143 -17.80 68.13 -23.59
N SER A 144 -18.59 68.92 -22.86
CA SER A 144 -18.65 69.04 -21.41
C SER A 144 -19.16 67.78 -20.71
N ALA A 145 -18.71 67.65 -19.46
CA ALA A 145 -19.15 66.70 -18.46
C ALA A 145 -20.67 66.70 -18.23
N ALA A 146 -21.24 65.49 -18.13
CA ALA A 146 -22.48 65.24 -17.41
C ALA A 146 -22.27 64.03 -16.48
N ALA A 147 -22.33 64.30 -15.19
CA ALA A 147 -22.37 63.31 -14.12
C ALA A 147 -23.79 62.75 -13.97
N GLY A 148 -23.89 61.48 -13.53
CA GLY A 148 -25.11 60.93 -12.95
C GLY A 148 -25.63 59.66 -13.64
N GLY A 149 -25.37 58.50 -13.04
CA GLY A 149 -25.92 57.23 -13.51
C GLY A 149 -25.44 56.04 -12.71
N VAL A 150 -26.00 55.86 -11.51
CA VAL A 150 -25.85 54.65 -10.69
C VAL A 150 -26.45 53.47 -11.45
N GLY A 151 -25.60 52.60 -11.99
CA GLY A 151 -25.99 51.35 -12.64
C GLY A 151 -25.12 50.19 -12.15
N ARG A 152 -25.47 49.62 -10.99
CA ARG A 152 -25.01 48.28 -10.58
C ARG A 152 -25.65 47.26 -11.53
N VAL A 153 -24.98 46.95 -12.63
CA VAL A 153 -25.25 45.73 -13.40
C VAL A 153 -24.17 44.72 -13.04
N GLY A 154 -24.57 43.62 -12.43
CA GLY A 154 -23.67 42.50 -12.12
C GLY A 154 -22.97 42.06 -13.40
N LYS A 155 -21.65 42.23 -13.46
CA LYS A 155 -20.85 41.71 -14.58
C LYS A 155 -21.04 40.19 -14.59
N PRO A 156 -21.54 39.57 -15.69
CA PRO A 156 -21.55 38.13 -15.81
C PRO A 156 -20.13 37.61 -15.61
N PHE A 157 -19.97 36.52 -14.86
CA PHE A 157 -18.67 35.87 -14.68
C PHE A 157 -17.97 35.74 -16.06
N PRO A 158 -16.71 36.19 -16.20
CA PRO A 158 -16.04 36.16 -17.48
C PRO A 158 -15.97 34.71 -17.98
N ARG A 159 -16.51 34.48 -19.17
CA ARG A 159 -16.55 33.14 -19.78
C ARG A 159 -15.10 32.64 -20.00
N PRO A 160 -14.82 31.34 -19.78
CA PRO A 160 -13.47 30.81 -19.94
C PRO A 160 -12.98 30.96 -21.38
N ALA A 161 -11.72 31.38 -21.52
CA ALA A 161 -11.06 31.54 -22.81
C ALA A 161 -10.84 30.17 -23.49
N PRO A 162 -10.79 30.10 -24.84
CA PRO A 162 -10.54 28.85 -25.56
C PRO A 162 -9.28 28.11 -25.10
N ALA A 163 -8.18 28.82 -24.85
CA ALA A 163 -6.93 28.23 -24.34
C ALA A 163 -7.09 27.57 -22.96
N THR A 164 -7.97 28.10 -22.10
CA THR A 164 -8.29 27.49 -20.81
C THR A 164 -9.09 26.20 -21.00
N LEU A 165 -10.06 26.18 -21.92
CA LEU A 165 -10.84 24.98 -22.23
C LEU A 165 -9.98 23.87 -22.86
N LEU A 166 -9.01 24.25 -23.71
CA LEU A 166 -8.02 23.30 -24.23
C LEU A 166 -7.08 22.79 -23.13
N ALA A 167 -6.69 23.62 -22.17
CA ALA A 167 -5.94 23.16 -21.01
C ALA A 167 -6.73 22.18 -20.14
N VAL A 168 -8.03 22.42 -19.95
CA VAL A 168 -8.94 21.46 -19.30
C VAL A 168 -8.99 20.14 -20.08
N ALA A 169 -9.18 20.21 -21.40
CA ALA A 169 -9.15 19.03 -22.27
C ALA A 169 -7.83 18.24 -22.14
N ALA A 170 -6.68 18.92 -22.23
CA ALA A 170 -5.37 18.31 -22.05
C ALA A 170 -5.21 17.65 -20.66
N GLY A 171 -5.68 18.31 -19.60
CA GLY A 171 -5.67 17.75 -18.25
C GLY A 171 -6.55 16.51 -18.13
N LEU A 172 -7.76 16.53 -18.70
CA LEU A 172 -8.65 15.36 -18.74
C LEU A 172 -8.02 14.20 -19.54
N ALA A 173 -7.31 14.49 -20.63
CA ALA A 173 -6.58 13.46 -21.37
C ALA A 173 -5.49 12.79 -20.51
N THR A 174 -4.79 13.54 -19.65
CA THR A 174 -3.82 12.96 -18.69
C THR A 174 -4.46 12.11 -17.59
N LEU A 175 -5.77 12.24 -17.35
CA LEU A 175 -6.51 11.42 -16.39
C LEU A 175 -6.99 10.08 -16.96
N LEU A 176 -7.10 9.93 -18.28
CA LEU A 176 -7.58 8.69 -18.91
C LEU A 176 -6.80 7.42 -18.48
N PRO A 177 -5.45 7.44 -18.40
CA PRO A 177 -4.70 6.29 -17.93
C PRO A 177 -5.05 5.92 -16.49
N TRP A 178 -5.16 6.91 -15.60
CA TRP A 178 -5.52 6.71 -14.19
C TRP A 178 -6.94 6.19 -14.01
N ALA A 179 -7.90 6.72 -14.76
CA ALA A 179 -9.28 6.23 -14.78
C ALA A 179 -9.37 4.75 -15.20
N ARG A 180 -8.43 4.28 -16.04
CA ARG A 180 -8.37 2.89 -16.50
C ARG A 180 -7.67 1.96 -15.51
N VAL A 181 -6.59 2.41 -14.86
CA VAL A 181 -5.68 1.53 -14.10
C VAL A 181 -5.70 1.73 -12.59
N GLY A 182 -6.28 2.81 -12.08
CA GLY A 182 -6.35 3.06 -10.65
C GLY A 182 -7.79 3.00 -10.13
N ALA A 183 -7.91 3.13 -8.82
CA ALA A 183 -9.19 3.13 -8.11
C ALA A 183 -9.22 4.32 -7.14
N LEU A 184 -10.38 4.96 -7.00
CA LEU A 184 -10.54 6.04 -6.05
C LEU A 184 -10.55 5.51 -4.62
N GLY A 185 -9.94 6.28 -3.71
CA GLY A 185 -9.99 6.00 -2.27
C GLY A 185 -11.34 6.33 -1.64
N GLY A 186 -11.32 6.73 -0.37
CA GLY A 186 -12.55 7.16 0.33
C GLY A 186 -13.16 8.42 -0.27
N LEU A 187 -14.42 8.75 0.10
CA LEU A 187 -15.05 10.00 -0.35
C LEU A 187 -14.25 11.22 0.12
N LEU A 188 -13.91 11.26 1.42
CA LEU A 188 -13.15 12.35 2.01
C LEU A 188 -11.77 12.47 1.36
N GLU A 189 -11.05 11.35 1.28
CA GLU A 189 -9.75 11.25 0.61
C GLU A 189 -9.82 11.77 -0.84
N THR A 190 -10.80 11.33 -1.62
CA THR A 190 -10.99 11.77 -3.02
C THR A 190 -11.23 13.28 -3.12
N LEU A 191 -12.05 13.83 -2.22
CA LEU A 191 -12.31 15.28 -2.16
C LEU A 191 -11.06 16.07 -1.76
N LEU A 192 -10.28 15.55 -0.81
CA LEU A 192 -9.02 16.16 -0.38
C LEU A 192 -7.95 16.06 -1.47
N ALA A 193 -7.88 14.96 -2.21
CA ALA A 193 -7.02 14.81 -3.38
C ALA A 193 -7.40 15.83 -4.47
N ALA A 194 -8.70 16.03 -4.72
CA ALA A 194 -9.17 17.06 -5.64
C ALA A 194 -8.81 18.48 -5.18
N ALA A 195 -8.97 18.78 -3.89
CA ALA A 195 -8.60 20.06 -3.30
C ALA A 195 -7.09 20.31 -3.37
N ALA A 196 -6.28 19.31 -3.04
CA ALA A 196 -4.83 19.35 -3.13
C ALA A 196 -4.37 19.57 -4.58
N ALA A 197 -4.90 18.79 -5.52
CA ALA A 197 -4.59 18.91 -6.92
C ALA A 197 -4.97 20.30 -7.48
N ALA A 198 -6.15 20.83 -7.11
CA ALA A 198 -6.54 22.19 -7.46
C ALA A 198 -5.58 23.25 -6.89
N ALA A 199 -5.15 23.10 -5.63
CA ALA A 199 -4.19 23.99 -5.00
C ALA A 199 -2.79 23.92 -5.65
N VAL A 200 -2.34 22.73 -6.03
CA VAL A 200 -1.11 22.53 -6.82
C VAL A 200 -1.22 23.22 -8.20
N GLY A 201 -2.39 23.14 -8.84
CA GLY A 201 -2.69 23.92 -10.04
C GLY A 201 -2.62 25.43 -9.81
N LEU A 202 -3.21 25.93 -8.72
CA LEU A 202 -3.10 27.35 -8.32
C LEU A 202 -1.66 27.80 -8.14
N LEU A 203 -0.84 26.96 -7.49
CA LEU A 203 0.58 27.19 -7.29
C LEU A 203 1.33 27.25 -8.63
N ALA A 204 1.14 26.26 -9.50
CA ALA A 204 1.75 26.25 -10.83
C ALA A 204 1.35 27.49 -11.66
N GLY A 205 0.09 27.91 -11.59
CA GLY A 205 -0.37 29.15 -12.23
C GLY A 205 0.20 30.42 -11.62
N ALA A 206 0.55 30.43 -10.33
CA ALA A 206 1.23 31.56 -9.70
C ALA A 206 2.72 31.65 -10.10
N VAL A 207 3.38 30.50 -10.30
CA VAL A 207 4.77 30.42 -10.77
C VAL A 207 4.88 30.72 -12.27
N LEU A 208 3.94 30.21 -13.08
CA LEU A 208 3.92 30.33 -14.55
C LEU A 208 2.86 31.34 -15.01
N ASP A 209 2.91 32.54 -14.44
CA ASP A 209 1.93 33.60 -14.71
C ASP A 209 2.16 34.33 -16.05
N ALA A 210 1.31 35.31 -16.35
CA ALA A 210 1.42 36.09 -17.59
C ALA A 210 2.78 36.81 -17.73
N ARG A 211 3.41 37.22 -16.62
CA ARG A 211 4.71 37.90 -16.64
C ARG A 211 5.81 36.92 -17.01
N PHE A 212 5.80 35.72 -16.44
CA PHE A 212 6.71 34.65 -16.82
C PHE A 212 6.70 34.42 -18.34
N TRP A 213 5.52 34.18 -18.93
CA TRP A 213 5.40 33.89 -20.36
C TRP A 213 5.81 35.07 -21.26
N SER A 214 5.56 36.31 -20.81
CA SER A 214 5.95 37.51 -21.57
C SER A 214 7.47 37.61 -21.81
N CYS A 215 8.29 37.08 -20.91
CA CYS A 215 9.75 37.09 -21.04
C CYS A 215 10.27 36.22 -22.19
N PHE A 216 9.46 35.28 -22.68
CA PHE A 216 9.81 34.35 -23.76
C PHE A 216 9.10 34.69 -25.08
N ALA A 217 8.03 35.49 -25.05
CA ALA A 217 7.30 36.01 -26.20
C ALA A 217 7.99 37.26 -26.81
N VAL A 218 9.23 37.10 -27.30
CA VAL A 218 10.04 38.22 -27.82
C VAL A 218 9.79 38.46 -29.33
N GLY A 219 9.53 39.71 -29.71
CA GLY A 219 9.26 40.17 -31.08
C GLY A 219 7.78 40.47 -31.34
N ARG A 220 7.46 41.25 -32.40
CA ARG A 220 6.09 41.47 -32.88
C ARG A 220 6.00 41.09 -34.36
N PRO A 221 5.31 39.99 -34.73
CA PRO A 221 4.74 38.97 -33.84
C PRO A 221 5.83 38.13 -33.14
N PRO A 222 5.54 37.56 -31.95
CA PRO A 222 6.52 36.77 -31.20
C PRO A 222 6.91 35.49 -31.95
N ARG A 223 8.20 35.11 -31.88
CA ARG A 223 8.71 33.86 -32.48
C ARG A 223 8.20 32.63 -31.69
N PRO A 224 7.31 31.80 -32.25
CA PRO A 224 6.67 30.71 -31.50
C PRO A 224 7.67 29.66 -31.00
N ALA A 225 8.71 29.37 -31.79
CA ALA A 225 9.74 28.40 -31.43
C ALA A 225 10.47 28.76 -30.12
N ARG A 226 10.75 30.05 -29.89
CA ARG A 226 11.41 30.49 -28.65
C ARG A 226 10.51 30.32 -27.42
N LEU A 227 9.23 30.67 -27.56
CA LEU A 227 8.25 30.52 -26.49
C LEU A 227 8.05 29.04 -26.13
N VAL A 228 7.84 28.19 -27.14
CA VAL A 228 7.56 26.76 -26.93
C VAL A 228 8.79 26.00 -26.46
N LEU A 229 9.94 26.12 -27.13
CA LEU A 229 11.11 25.32 -26.80
C LEU A 229 11.80 25.81 -25.53
N VAL A 230 12.09 27.11 -25.42
CA VAL A 230 12.82 27.66 -24.27
C VAL A 230 11.87 27.91 -23.10
N GLY A 231 10.74 28.57 -23.33
CA GLY A 231 9.74 28.81 -22.28
C GLY A 231 9.14 27.50 -21.77
N GLY A 232 8.86 26.54 -22.65
CA GLY A 232 8.39 25.21 -22.28
C GLY A 232 9.40 24.41 -21.45
N LEU A 233 10.69 24.44 -21.81
CA LEU A 233 11.74 23.78 -21.02
C LEU A 233 11.86 24.40 -19.61
N VAL A 234 11.89 25.74 -19.51
CA VAL A 234 11.96 26.43 -18.22
C VAL A 234 10.74 26.13 -17.36
N ALA A 235 9.54 26.14 -17.96
CA ALA A 235 8.30 25.75 -17.30
C ALA A 235 8.34 24.29 -16.85
N GLY A 236 8.90 23.38 -17.67
CA GLY A 236 9.05 21.97 -17.35
C GLY A 236 9.92 21.73 -16.11
N VAL A 237 11.05 22.43 -15.99
CA VAL A 237 11.90 22.36 -14.78
C VAL A 237 11.18 22.93 -13.55
N ALA A 238 10.41 24.01 -13.69
CA ALA A 238 9.60 24.53 -12.58
C ALA A 238 8.51 23.53 -12.15
N LEU A 239 7.85 22.86 -13.11
CA LEU A 239 6.86 21.82 -12.83
C LEU A 239 7.48 20.55 -12.25
N LEU A 240 8.73 20.21 -12.62
CA LEU A 240 9.49 19.12 -11.99
C LEU A 240 9.66 19.38 -10.48
N LEU A 241 10.05 20.60 -10.09
CA LEU A 241 10.22 20.96 -8.68
C LEU A 241 8.89 20.92 -7.91
N VAL A 242 7.80 21.41 -8.53
CA VAL A 242 6.46 21.27 -7.94
C VAL A 242 6.08 19.79 -7.80
N ALA A 243 6.29 18.98 -8.83
CA ALA A 243 6.02 17.54 -8.83
C ALA A 243 6.80 16.80 -7.75
N ALA A 244 8.09 17.13 -7.59
CA ALA A 244 8.97 16.54 -6.58
C ALA A 244 8.44 16.75 -5.15
N GLY A 245 7.66 17.80 -4.89
CA GLY A 245 7.07 18.07 -3.58
C GLY A 245 5.67 17.49 -3.36
N VAL A 246 5.04 16.94 -4.40
CA VAL A 246 3.62 16.52 -4.38
C VAL A 246 3.53 14.99 -4.35
N GLY A 247 2.87 14.44 -3.33
CA GLY A 247 2.77 13.00 -3.08
C GLY A 247 3.73 12.53 -1.97
N GLN A 248 3.37 11.41 -1.34
CA GLN A 248 4.14 10.73 -0.30
C GLN A 248 4.32 9.24 -0.64
N SER A 249 5.32 8.58 -0.04
CA SER A 249 5.55 7.12 -0.19
C SER A 249 5.58 6.62 -1.64
N GLY A 250 6.19 7.39 -2.56
CA GLY A 250 6.33 7.02 -3.97
C GLY A 250 5.26 7.62 -4.90
N ALA A 251 4.17 8.16 -4.35
CA ALA A 251 3.12 8.83 -5.15
C ALA A 251 3.62 10.09 -5.89
N GLN A 252 4.79 10.64 -5.53
CA GLN A 252 5.44 11.74 -6.25
C GLN A 252 6.12 11.32 -7.54
N LEU A 253 6.53 10.05 -7.67
CA LEU A 253 7.30 9.57 -8.82
C LEU A 253 6.48 9.64 -10.12
N PRO A 254 5.19 9.29 -10.16
CA PRO A 254 4.36 9.52 -11.34
C PRO A 254 4.23 10.99 -11.75
N ALA A 255 4.15 11.91 -10.77
CA ALA A 255 4.08 13.34 -11.05
C ALA A 255 5.38 13.85 -11.68
N LEU A 256 6.54 13.35 -11.23
CA LEU A 256 7.85 13.68 -11.80
C LEU A 256 7.98 13.29 -13.28
N LEU A 257 7.30 12.23 -13.71
CA LEU A 257 7.26 11.82 -15.12
C LEU A 257 6.26 12.66 -15.94
N THR A 258 5.09 12.94 -15.38
CA THR A 258 3.95 13.48 -16.15
C THR A 258 3.90 15.00 -16.23
N LEU A 259 4.29 15.73 -15.18
CA LEU A 259 4.15 17.19 -15.13
C LEU A 259 5.18 17.97 -15.98
N PRO A 260 6.49 17.61 -16.04
CA PRO A 260 7.47 18.39 -16.78
C PRO A 260 7.17 18.57 -18.28
N PRO A 261 6.76 17.54 -19.04
CA PRO A 261 6.41 17.69 -20.46
C PRO A 261 5.23 18.65 -20.71
N LEU A 262 4.33 18.82 -19.74
CA LEU A 262 3.20 19.74 -19.86
C LEU A 262 3.63 21.21 -19.92
N GLY A 263 4.86 21.54 -19.51
CA GLY A 263 5.44 22.87 -19.71
C GLY A 263 5.44 23.30 -21.18
N PHE A 264 5.70 22.37 -22.11
CA PHE A 264 5.66 22.63 -23.55
C PHE A 264 4.23 22.81 -24.07
N ALA A 265 3.27 22.01 -23.58
CA ALA A 265 1.86 22.17 -23.91
C ALA A 265 1.32 23.54 -23.44
N LEU A 266 1.67 23.94 -22.21
CA LEU A 266 1.34 25.27 -21.68
C LEU A 266 1.95 26.38 -22.54
N ALA A 267 3.22 26.26 -22.90
CA ALA A 267 3.89 27.24 -23.75
C ALA A 267 3.20 27.39 -25.12
N ALA A 268 2.76 26.28 -25.72
CA ALA A 268 2.03 26.28 -26.98
C ALA A 268 0.66 26.96 -26.86
N LEU A 269 -0.08 26.74 -25.77
CA LEU A 269 -1.37 27.41 -25.51
C LEU A 269 -1.25 28.93 -25.36
N GLN A 270 -0.07 29.43 -24.96
CA GLN A 270 0.21 30.85 -24.84
C GLN A 270 0.51 31.52 -26.19
N THR A 271 0.89 30.76 -27.21
CA THR A 271 1.35 31.30 -28.51
C THR A 271 0.33 32.15 -29.24
N PRO A 272 -0.98 31.81 -29.33
CA PRO A 272 -1.93 32.61 -30.09
C PRO A 272 -2.29 33.93 -29.38
N ALA A 273 -2.49 33.88 -28.06
CA ALA A 273 -2.78 35.07 -27.26
C ALA A 273 -1.62 36.07 -27.24
N ALA A 274 -0.37 35.57 -27.22
CA ALA A 274 0.81 36.41 -27.32
C ALA A 274 0.91 37.21 -28.64
N ARG A 275 0.14 36.86 -29.68
CA ARG A 275 0.11 37.58 -30.97
C ARG A 275 -0.92 38.72 -31.00
N GLU A 276 -2.00 38.64 -30.23
CA GLU A 276 -3.15 39.56 -30.32
C GLU A 276 -3.20 40.57 -29.15
N ASP A 277 -3.18 40.14 -27.89
CA ASP A 277 -3.38 41.02 -26.70
C ASP A 277 -2.50 40.68 -25.47
N GLY A 278 -1.48 39.82 -25.64
CA GLY A 278 -0.59 39.37 -24.56
C GLY A 278 -0.94 37.99 -23.99
N PRO A 279 -0.07 37.39 -23.15
CA PRO A 279 -0.24 36.00 -22.71
C PRO A 279 -1.55 35.75 -21.95
N VAL A 280 -2.14 34.57 -22.18
CA VAL A 280 -3.30 34.07 -21.43
C VAL A 280 -2.88 34.01 -19.96
N GLY A 281 -3.66 34.65 -19.08
CA GLY A 281 -3.43 34.64 -17.64
C GLY A 281 -3.29 33.22 -17.06
N PRO A 282 -3.12 33.06 -15.74
CA PRO A 282 -2.69 31.81 -15.11
C PRO A 282 -3.66 30.61 -15.25
N ALA A 283 -4.84 30.80 -15.84
CA ALA A 283 -5.91 29.80 -15.91
C ALA A 283 -5.53 28.48 -16.63
N PRO A 284 -4.82 28.47 -17.79
CA PRO A 284 -4.40 27.22 -18.42
C PRO A 284 -3.49 26.37 -17.53
N ALA A 285 -2.51 26.98 -16.86
CA ALA A 285 -1.61 26.29 -15.94
C ALA A 285 -2.37 25.68 -14.75
N ARG A 286 -3.35 26.42 -14.20
CA ARG A 286 -4.19 25.95 -13.08
C ARG A 286 -4.93 24.65 -13.40
N TRP A 287 -5.61 24.63 -14.54
CA TRP A 287 -6.44 23.48 -14.92
C TRP A 287 -5.61 22.30 -15.38
N LEU A 288 -4.62 22.51 -16.25
CA LEU A 288 -3.82 21.42 -16.80
C LEU A 288 -3.01 20.72 -15.71
N VAL A 289 -2.27 21.48 -14.90
CA VAL A 289 -1.43 20.91 -13.84
C VAL A 289 -2.28 20.31 -12.72
N GLY A 290 -3.39 20.98 -12.34
CA GLY A 290 -4.28 20.45 -11.31
C GLY A 290 -4.91 19.12 -11.72
N LEU A 291 -5.47 19.01 -12.94
CA LEU A 291 -6.02 17.74 -13.40
C LEU A 291 -4.94 16.65 -13.56
N ALA A 292 -3.75 16.99 -14.05
CA ALA A 292 -2.66 16.03 -14.15
C ALA A 292 -2.17 15.53 -12.78
N ALA A 293 -2.13 16.40 -11.77
CA ALA A 293 -1.77 16.02 -10.39
C ALA A 293 -2.87 15.20 -9.69
N PHE A 294 -4.14 15.38 -10.07
CA PHE A 294 -5.26 14.63 -9.48
C PHE A 294 -5.15 13.13 -9.74
N GLY A 295 -4.64 12.72 -10.90
CA GLY A 295 -4.44 11.31 -11.26
C GLY A 295 -3.70 10.51 -10.19
N PRO A 296 -2.40 10.75 -9.99
CA PRO A 296 -1.62 10.00 -8.99
C PRO A 296 -2.06 10.26 -7.54
N LEU A 297 -2.63 11.43 -7.21
CA LEU A 297 -3.09 11.73 -5.85
C LEU A 297 -4.40 11.04 -5.45
N ALA A 298 -5.29 10.77 -6.40
CA ALA A 298 -6.62 10.22 -6.11
C ALA A 298 -6.73 8.73 -6.44
N PHE A 299 -6.02 8.25 -7.47
CA PHE A 299 -6.19 6.90 -8.01
C PHE A 299 -5.16 5.89 -7.51
N ALA A 300 -4.14 6.33 -6.78
CA ALA A 300 -3.12 5.47 -6.21
C ALA A 300 -3.01 5.68 -4.70
N ASP A 301 -2.93 4.58 -3.96
CA ASP A 301 -2.71 4.63 -2.52
C ASP A 301 -1.21 4.67 -2.22
N PRO A 302 -0.69 5.66 -1.47
CA PRO A 302 0.71 5.68 -1.07
C PRO A 302 1.13 4.46 -0.24
N GLU A 303 0.21 3.80 0.44
CA GLU A 303 0.49 2.60 1.24
C GLU A 303 0.64 1.36 0.37
N GLU A 304 0.02 1.35 -0.82
CA GLU A 304 0.11 0.25 -1.78
C GLU A 304 1.23 0.41 -2.82
N ILE A 305 1.91 1.57 -2.87
CA ILE A 305 3.12 1.79 -3.68
C ILE A 305 4.35 1.31 -2.90
N THR A 306 4.35 0.02 -2.53
CA THR A 306 5.43 -0.60 -1.75
C THR A 306 6.16 -1.71 -2.50
N LEU A 307 7.44 -1.89 -2.20
CA LEU A 307 8.21 -3.06 -2.68
C LEU A 307 7.62 -4.40 -2.20
N LEU A 308 6.89 -4.43 -1.08
CA LEU A 308 6.18 -5.64 -0.61
C LEU A 308 5.15 -6.13 -1.62
N LEU A 309 4.55 -5.18 -2.36
CA LEU A 309 3.60 -5.44 -3.44
C LEU A 309 4.26 -5.40 -4.82
N ALA A 310 5.58 -5.26 -4.94
CA ALA A 310 6.26 -5.21 -6.26
C ALA A 310 6.39 -6.61 -6.92
N THR A 311 5.29 -7.37 -6.92
CA THR A 311 5.14 -8.62 -7.66
C THR A 311 4.63 -8.34 -9.08
N ASP A 312 4.66 -9.35 -9.95
CA ASP A 312 4.25 -9.24 -11.35
C ASP A 312 2.78 -8.76 -11.46
N ARG A 313 2.57 -7.46 -11.66
CA ARG A 313 1.26 -6.80 -11.90
C ARG A 313 0.38 -6.46 -10.70
N ASP A 314 0.96 -6.17 -9.54
CA ASP A 314 0.22 -5.52 -8.44
C ASP A 314 0.21 -3.97 -8.58
N VAL A 315 -0.21 -3.23 -7.55
CA VAL A 315 -0.39 -1.76 -7.57
C VAL A 315 0.85 -1.00 -8.05
N PRO A 316 2.08 -1.25 -7.58
CA PRO A 316 3.26 -0.55 -8.09
C PRO A 316 3.44 -0.67 -9.61
N PHE A 317 3.12 -1.83 -10.18
CA PHE A 317 3.16 -2.05 -11.63
C PHE A 317 2.11 -1.20 -12.35
N TRP A 318 0.86 -1.19 -11.88
CA TRP A 318 -0.20 -0.42 -12.53
C TRP A 318 -0.03 1.09 -12.38
N VAL A 319 0.55 1.54 -11.25
CA VAL A 319 0.98 2.93 -11.07
C VAL A 319 2.09 3.29 -12.06
N ALA A 320 3.07 2.41 -12.28
CA ALA A 320 4.11 2.61 -13.29
C ALA A 320 3.53 2.65 -14.72
N VAL A 321 2.57 1.77 -15.05
CA VAL A 321 1.85 1.80 -16.33
C VAL A 321 1.08 3.10 -16.50
N GLY A 322 0.31 3.51 -15.50
CA GLY A 322 -0.44 4.77 -15.51
C GLY A 322 0.46 5.98 -15.71
N ALA A 323 1.62 6.01 -15.03
CA ALA A 323 2.62 7.05 -15.17
C ALA A 323 3.28 7.06 -16.57
N ALA A 324 3.64 5.89 -17.11
CA ALA A 324 4.28 5.77 -18.42
C ALA A 324 3.32 6.18 -19.56
N VAL A 325 2.07 5.72 -19.53
CA VAL A 325 1.04 6.15 -20.49
C VAL A 325 0.72 7.63 -20.30
N GLY A 326 0.64 8.12 -19.07
CA GLY A 326 0.46 9.55 -18.78
C GLY A 326 1.57 10.42 -19.35
N LEU A 327 2.84 9.98 -19.24
CA LEU A 327 3.99 10.63 -19.87
C LEU A 327 3.85 10.67 -21.40
N ALA A 328 3.50 9.54 -22.01
CA ALA A 328 3.27 9.48 -23.46
C ALA A 328 2.17 10.45 -23.91
N VAL A 329 1.05 10.52 -23.17
CA VAL A 329 -0.03 11.50 -23.41
C VAL A 329 0.48 12.93 -23.27
N ALA A 330 1.24 13.24 -22.21
CA ALA A 330 1.80 14.58 -21.99
C ALA A 330 2.74 15.02 -23.13
N VAL A 331 3.58 14.10 -23.64
CA VAL A 331 4.46 14.34 -24.79
C VAL A 331 3.65 14.53 -26.07
N VAL A 332 2.65 13.70 -26.33
CA VAL A 332 1.76 13.84 -27.50
C VAL A 332 1.02 15.17 -27.46
N LEU A 333 0.51 15.60 -26.31
CA LEU A 333 -0.13 16.91 -26.13
C LEU A 333 0.85 18.05 -26.38
N ALA A 334 2.08 17.97 -25.86
CA ALA A 334 3.12 18.95 -26.10
C ALA A 334 3.44 19.11 -27.59
N VAL A 335 3.61 18.00 -28.32
CA VAL A 335 3.87 17.99 -29.75
C VAL A 335 2.65 18.48 -30.53
N ALA A 336 1.45 17.95 -30.26
CA ALA A 336 0.24 18.31 -30.97
C ALA A 336 -0.09 19.80 -30.82
N TYR A 337 -0.06 20.35 -29.60
CA TYR A 337 -0.30 21.78 -29.39
C TYR A 337 0.83 22.63 -29.97
N GLY A 338 2.09 22.19 -29.87
CA GLY A 338 3.21 22.85 -30.55
C GLY A 338 3.01 22.93 -32.06
N VAL A 339 2.62 21.83 -32.70
CA VAL A 339 2.40 21.76 -34.15
C VAL A 339 1.16 22.55 -34.58
N LEU A 340 0.06 22.51 -33.83
CA LEU A 340 -1.19 23.16 -34.22
C LEU A 340 -1.21 24.67 -33.92
N LEU A 341 -0.71 25.09 -32.75
CA LEU A 341 -0.84 26.46 -32.26
C LEU A 341 0.42 27.32 -32.52
N ALA A 342 1.61 26.69 -32.52
CA ALA A 342 2.88 27.40 -32.68
C ALA A 342 3.29 27.63 -34.15
N ARG A 343 2.41 27.38 -35.13
CA ARG A 343 2.63 27.75 -36.54
C ARG A 343 2.37 29.25 -36.80
N PRO A 344 2.96 29.87 -37.83
CA PRO A 344 2.79 31.30 -38.13
C PRO A 344 1.33 31.74 -38.31
N ARG A 345 0.47 30.85 -38.83
CA ARG A 345 -0.98 31.08 -39.01
C ARG A 345 -1.86 30.33 -38.00
N GLY A 346 -1.26 29.76 -36.95
CA GLY A 346 -1.99 29.00 -35.93
C GLY A 346 -2.93 29.89 -35.12
N ARG A 347 -4.21 29.53 -35.02
CA ARG A 347 -5.21 30.19 -34.16
C ARG A 347 -5.75 29.20 -33.15
N THR A 348 -6.16 29.68 -31.97
CA THR A 348 -6.96 28.84 -31.08
C THR A 348 -8.28 28.50 -31.76
N PRO A 349 -8.74 27.23 -31.72
CA PRO A 349 -10.10 26.89 -32.08
C PRO A 349 -11.12 27.78 -31.38
N ASP A 350 -12.27 27.95 -32.02
CA ASP A 350 -13.37 28.68 -31.42
C ASP A 350 -13.81 28.03 -30.11
N ARG A 351 -14.34 28.86 -29.19
CA ARG A 351 -14.74 28.44 -27.85
C ARG A 351 -15.69 27.23 -27.85
N ARG A 352 -16.60 27.13 -28.83
CA ARG A 352 -17.54 26.01 -28.96
C ARG A 352 -16.80 24.69 -29.20
N VAL A 353 -15.79 24.69 -30.08
CA VAL A 353 -14.97 23.52 -30.36
C VAL A 353 -14.16 23.14 -29.13
N ALA A 354 -13.48 24.09 -28.50
CA ALA A 354 -12.70 23.82 -27.28
C ALA A 354 -13.56 23.30 -26.12
N ALA A 355 -14.78 23.84 -25.95
CA ALA A 355 -15.74 23.37 -24.95
C ALA A 355 -16.24 21.95 -25.27
N ALA A 356 -16.56 21.67 -26.55
CA ALA A 356 -16.97 20.35 -26.99
C ALA A 356 -15.85 19.32 -26.77
N THR A 357 -14.59 19.65 -27.08
CA THR A 357 -13.43 18.77 -26.83
C THR A 357 -13.27 18.46 -25.34
N ALA A 358 -13.37 19.47 -24.46
CA ALA A 358 -13.30 19.26 -23.02
C ALA A 358 -14.47 18.40 -22.50
N ALA A 359 -15.68 18.63 -22.99
CA ALA A 359 -16.86 17.84 -22.62
C ALA A 359 -16.76 16.37 -23.08
N VAL A 360 -16.29 16.13 -24.30
CA VAL A 360 -16.05 14.78 -24.83
C VAL A 360 -15.00 14.04 -24.02
N LEU A 361 -13.89 14.71 -23.65
CA LEU A 361 -12.87 14.08 -22.82
C LEU A 361 -13.33 13.83 -21.39
N LEU A 362 -14.16 14.70 -20.82
CA LEU A 362 -14.78 14.46 -19.51
C LEU A 362 -15.69 13.22 -19.56
N ALA A 363 -16.53 13.12 -20.59
CA ALA A 363 -17.38 11.96 -20.82
C ALA A 363 -16.54 10.69 -21.05
N ALA A 364 -15.42 10.78 -21.77
CA ALA A 364 -14.50 9.67 -21.99
C ALA A 364 -13.84 9.21 -20.68
N VAL A 365 -13.38 10.12 -19.82
CA VAL A 365 -12.84 9.78 -18.49
C VAL A 365 -13.89 9.07 -17.64
N ALA A 366 -15.12 9.59 -17.62
CA ALA A 366 -16.22 8.97 -16.88
C ALA A 366 -16.56 7.56 -17.43
N ALA A 367 -16.63 7.41 -18.76
CA ALA A 367 -16.91 6.12 -19.41
C ALA A 367 -15.77 5.11 -19.18
N VAL A 368 -14.52 5.54 -19.28
CA VAL A 368 -13.34 4.70 -19.01
C VAL A 368 -13.30 4.27 -17.55
N TYR A 369 -13.62 5.16 -16.61
CA TYR A 369 -13.67 4.79 -15.20
C TYR A 369 -14.82 3.82 -14.89
N ALA A 370 -16.00 4.05 -15.48
CA ALA A 370 -17.20 3.27 -15.20
C ALA A 370 -17.21 1.88 -15.86
N VAL A 371 -16.58 1.71 -17.03
CA VAL A 371 -16.68 0.48 -17.84
C VAL A 371 -15.42 -0.39 -17.70
N PRO A 372 -14.24 -0.01 -18.22
CA PRO A 372 -13.00 -0.80 -18.06
C PRO A 372 -12.17 -0.44 -16.81
N GLY A 373 -12.57 0.58 -16.04
CA GLY A 373 -11.89 1.07 -14.84
C GLY A 373 -12.30 0.32 -13.57
N GLN A 374 -12.04 0.94 -12.42
CA GLN A 374 -12.36 0.40 -11.10
C GLN A 374 -13.39 1.30 -10.38
N PRO A 375 -14.69 1.20 -10.73
CA PRO A 375 -15.71 2.07 -10.18
C PRO A 375 -15.98 1.77 -8.69
N GLY A 376 -16.06 2.82 -7.89
CA GLY A 376 -16.36 2.72 -6.46
C GLY A 376 -15.44 3.57 -5.61
N LEU A 377 -15.74 3.64 -4.32
CA LEU A 377 -14.88 4.28 -3.34
C LEU A 377 -14.27 3.19 -2.45
N HIS A 378 -12.95 3.20 -2.34
CA HIS A 378 -12.17 2.21 -1.61
C HIS A 378 -11.45 2.87 -0.45
N GLY A 379 -12.23 3.54 0.41
CA GLY A 379 -11.69 4.20 1.60
C GLY A 379 -11.34 3.24 2.73
N GLU A 380 -10.75 3.82 3.77
CA GLU A 380 -10.40 3.10 4.99
C GLU A 380 -11.61 2.42 5.64
N ARG A 381 -11.38 1.19 6.12
CA ARG A 381 -12.29 0.51 7.03
C ARG A 381 -11.67 0.50 8.42
N LEU A 382 -12.52 0.43 9.43
CA LEU A 382 -12.15 0.44 10.82
C LEU A 382 -12.57 -0.87 11.46
N LEU A 383 -11.67 -1.51 12.19
CA LEU A 383 -12.02 -2.61 13.09
C LEU A 383 -12.23 -2.05 14.50
N VAL A 384 -13.48 -2.05 14.95
CA VAL A 384 -13.90 -1.51 16.24
C VAL A 384 -13.92 -2.65 17.25
N VAL A 385 -12.92 -2.70 18.11
CA VAL A 385 -12.82 -3.71 19.18
C VAL A 385 -13.54 -3.21 20.42
N LEU A 386 -14.52 -3.99 20.90
CA LEU A 386 -15.30 -3.65 22.10
C LEU A 386 -14.48 -3.90 23.37
N ARG A 387 -14.78 -3.15 24.45
CA ARG A 387 -14.09 -3.31 25.75
C ARG A 387 -14.36 -4.67 26.36
N GLU A 388 -15.62 -5.10 26.35
CA GLU A 388 -16.01 -6.40 26.84
C GLU A 388 -15.55 -7.46 25.84
N GLN A 389 -14.69 -8.38 26.27
CA GLN A 389 -14.37 -9.60 25.53
C GLN A 389 -15.02 -10.78 26.27
N ALA A 390 -15.24 -11.91 25.58
CA ALA A 390 -15.89 -13.06 26.20
C ALA A 390 -15.01 -13.66 27.32
N ASP A 391 -15.64 -14.02 28.43
CA ASP A 391 -14.98 -14.74 29.52
C ASP A 391 -14.93 -16.24 29.22
N LEU A 392 -13.71 -16.72 28.94
CA LEU A 392 -13.41 -18.12 28.66
C LEU A 392 -12.83 -18.85 29.89
N SER A 393 -12.78 -18.19 31.05
CA SER A 393 -12.38 -18.85 32.29
C SER A 393 -13.40 -19.94 32.67
N GLY A 394 -12.89 -21.04 33.23
CA GLY A 394 -13.72 -22.16 33.66
C GLY A 394 -14.40 -22.94 32.52
N VAL A 395 -13.92 -22.85 31.27
CA VAL A 395 -14.30 -23.81 30.22
C VAL A 395 -13.78 -25.20 30.65
N PRO A 396 -14.64 -26.22 30.82
CA PRO A 396 -14.22 -27.52 31.32
C PRO A 396 -13.23 -28.21 30.37
N ALA A 397 -12.19 -28.85 30.90
CA ALA A 397 -11.18 -29.54 30.09
C ALA A 397 -11.77 -30.66 29.21
N GLY A 398 -12.88 -31.28 29.64
CA GLY A 398 -13.49 -32.44 28.99
C GLY A 398 -12.66 -33.73 29.12
N PRO A 399 -13.15 -34.87 28.60
CA PRO A 399 -12.34 -36.09 28.50
C PRO A 399 -11.17 -35.90 27.52
N PRO A 400 -10.06 -36.65 27.66
CA PRO A 400 -8.92 -36.55 26.74
C PRO A 400 -9.31 -36.78 25.27
N GLY A 401 -8.54 -36.16 24.37
CA GLY A 401 -8.68 -36.32 22.94
C GLY A 401 -9.84 -35.55 22.29
N ARG A 402 -10.22 -35.99 21.09
CA ARG A 402 -11.15 -35.26 20.20
C ARG A 402 -12.50 -34.94 20.86
N VAL A 403 -13.06 -35.86 21.63
CA VAL A 403 -14.38 -35.66 22.26
C VAL A 403 -14.37 -34.47 23.23
N GLY A 404 -13.33 -34.36 24.08
CA GLY A 404 -13.21 -33.21 24.99
C GLY A 404 -12.88 -31.93 24.25
N ARG A 405 -11.98 -31.99 23.25
CA ARG A 405 -11.66 -30.84 22.39
C ARG A 405 -12.93 -30.27 21.75
N ASP A 406 -13.74 -31.11 21.12
CA ASP A 406 -14.94 -30.67 20.39
C ASP A 406 -16.04 -30.17 21.36
N ALA A 407 -16.11 -30.68 22.59
CA ALA A 407 -16.96 -30.11 23.63
C ALA A 407 -16.49 -28.70 24.06
N ARG A 408 -15.18 -28.50 24.24
CA ARG A 408 -14.61 -27.18 24.55
C ARG A 408 -14.82 -26.18 23.44
N ALA A 409 -14.56 -26.56 22.19
CA ALA A 409 -14.74 -25.69 21.03
C ALA A 409 -16.20 -25.19 20.92
N ARG A 410 -17.18 -26.07 21.16
CA ARG A 410 -18.60 -25.68 21.19
C ARG A 410 -18.92 -24.68 22.31
N GLU A 411 -18.39 -24.90 23.50
CA GLU A 411 -18.61 -24.00 24.63
C GLU A 411 -17.94 -22.63 24.41
N VAL A 412 -16.70 -22.61 23.91
CA VAL A 412 -15.98 -21.39 23.56
C VAL A 412 -16.75 -20.61 22.49
N TYR A 413 -17.16 -21.27 21.41
CA TYR A 413 -17.97 -20.65 20.35
C TYR A 413 -19.26 -20.04 20.91
N ARG A 414 -20.01 -20.78 21.73
CA ARG A 414 -21.25 -20.31 22.37
C ARG A 414 -21.03 -19.05 23.20
N ARG A 415 -19.99 -19.01 24.05
CA ARG A 415 -19.69 -17.84 24.90
C ARG A 415 -19.26 -16.62 24.10
N LEU A 416 -18.46 -16.82 23.06
CA LEU A 416 -18.02 -15.76 22.15
C LEU A 416 -19.22 -15.14 21.41
N VAL A 417 -20.05 -15.97 20.77
CA VAL A 417 -21.24 -15.54 20.05
C VAL A 417 -22.21 -14.82 20.98
N ALA A 418 -22.54 -15.40 22.13
CA ALA A 418 -23.46 -14.78 23.09
C ALA A 418 -22.96 -13.42 23.60
N THR A 419 -21.65 -13.27 23.81
CA THR A 419 -21.05 -11.99 24.22
C THR A 419 -21.13 -10.97 23.10
N ALA A 420 -20.76 -11.36 21.88
CA ALA A 420 -20.81 -10.48 20.71
C ALA A 420 -22.24 -10.02 20.40
N GLU A 421 -23.22 -10.92 20.39
CA GLU A 421 -24.62 -10.56 20.15
C GLU A 421 -25.16 -9.56 21.18
N ARG A 422 -24.90 -9.81 22.47
CA ARG A 422 -25.33 -8.94 23.57
C ARG A 422 -24.71 -7.55 23.47
N THR A 423 -23.40 -7.49 23.29
CA THR A 423 -22.63 -6.25 23.44
C THR A 423 -22.59 -5.41 22.17
N GLN A 424 -22.64 -6.03 20.98
CA GLN A 424 -22.59 -5.31 19.71
C GLN A 424 -23.95 -4.77 19.25
N ALA A 425 -25.08 -5.25 19.80
CA ALA A 425 -26.42 -4.91 19.30
C ALA A 425 -26.70 -3.39 19.27
N GLY A 426 -26.26 -2.64 20.29
CA GLY A 426 -26.38 -1.18 20.31
C GLY A 426 -25.59 -0.51 19.19
N LEU A 427 -24.28 -0.80 19.13
CA LEU A 427 -23.37 -0.25 18.14
C LEU A 427 -23.79 -0.57 16.70
N ARG A 428 -24.17 -1.83 16.43
CA ARG A 428 -24.62 -2.27 15.09
C ARG A 428 -25.86 -1.52 14.62
N ARG A 429 -26.83 -1.27 15.52
CA ARG A 429 -28.03 -0.47 15.21
C ARG A 429 -27.67 0.98 14.88
N ASP A 430 -26.80 1.60 15.67
CA ASP A 430 -26.39 2.98 15.46
C ASP A 430 -25.61 3.15 14.14
N LEU A 431 -24.69 2.24 13.83
CA LEU A 431 -23.97 2.22 12.56
C LEU A 431 -24.91 2.09 11.37
N SER A 432 -25.86 1.14 11.46
CA SER A 432 -26.84 0.92 10.38
C SER A 432 -27.74 2.13 10.15
N ARG A 433 -28.15 2.84 11.22
CA ARG A 433 -28.91 4.10 11.12
C ARG A 433 -28.15 5.22 10.43
N LEU A 434 -26.82 5.23 10.55
CA LEU A 434 -25.94 6.16 9.86
C LEU A 434 -25.63 5.74 8.41
N GLY A 435 -26.23 4.65 7.93
CA GLY A 435 -25.95 4.11 6.59
C GLY A 435 -24.59 3.43 6.47
N LEU A 436 -23.89 3.22 7.58
CA LEU A 436 -22.63 2.48 7.65
C LEU A 436 -22.99 0.99 7.76
N ARG A 437 -22.36 0.12 6.96
CA ARG A 437 -22.67 -1.32 6.94
C ARG A 437 -21.76 -2.09 7.92
N PRO A 438 -22.19 -2.41 9.15
CA PRO A 438 -21.36 -3.13 10.10
C PRO A 438 -21.21 -4.60 9.72
N ARG A 439 -19.99 -5.13 9.86
CA ARG A 439 -19.69 -6.56 9.80
C ARG A 439 -19.24 -7.05 11.18
N PRO A 440 -20.03 -7.91 11.86
CA PRO A 440 -19.71 -8.35 13.21
C PRO A 440 -18.68 -9.49 13.22
N TYR A 441 -17.90 -9.54 14.31
CA TYR A 441 -16.93 -10.60 14.63
C TYR A 441 -17.17 -11.06 16.08
N TYR A 442 -17.19 -12.36 16.33
CA TYR A 442 -17.34 -12.93 17.68
C TYR A 442 -16.01 -13.34 18.31
N LEU A 443 -15.03 -13.76 17.50
CA LEU A 443 -13.78 -14.35 18.01
C LEU A 443 -12.91 -13.32 18.75
N VAL A 444 -12.77 -12.15 18.16
CA VAL A 444 -12.53 -10.91 18.89
C VAL A 444 -13.86 -10.19 18.86
N ASN A 445 -14.36 -9.77 20.02
CA ASN A 445 -15.63 -9.05 20.07
C ASN A 445 -15.43 -7.67 19.40
N ALA A 446 -15.76 -7.60 18.12
CA ALA A 446 -15.44 -6.49 17.26
C ALA A 446 -16.47 -6.31 16.13
N VAL A 447 -16.49 -5.10 15.56
CA VAL A 447 -17.30 -4.77 14.39
C VAL A 447 -16.41 -4.05 13.38
N GLU A 448 -16.34 -4.56 12.16
CA GLU A 448 -15.70 -3.86 11.04
C GLU A 448 -16.70 -2.96 10.32
N VAL A 449 -16.31 -1.73 9.99
CA VAL A 449 -17.18 -0.77 9.32
C VAL A 449 -16.41 0.19 8.44
N ASP A 450 -17.05 0.73 7.41
CA ASP A 450 -16.48 1.81 6.60
C ASP A 450 -16.41 3.09 7.44
N GLY A 451 -15.27 3.78 7.45
CA GLY A 451 -15.15 4.99 8.25
C GLY A 451 -13.82 5.71 8.13
N GLY A 452 -13.89 7.00 7.80
CA GLY A 452 -12.75 7.92 7.89
C GLY A 452 -12.60 8.56 9.29
N PRO A 453 -11.78 9.63 9.42
CA PRO A 453 -11.38 10.23 10.70
C PRO A 453 -12.55 10.70 11.55
N GLY A 454 -13.62 11.21 10.92
CA GLY A 454 -14.83 11.62 11.63
C GLY A 454 -15.57 10.45 12.28
N VAL A 455 -15.73 9.34 11.55
CA VAL A 455 -16.35 8.11 12.07
C VAL A 455 -15.48 7.51 13.15
N ARG A 456 -14.16 7.44 12.93
CA ARG A 456 -13.17 7.01 13.94
C ARG A 456 -13.27 7.84 15.22
N ALA A 457 -13.28 9.16 15.14
CA ALA A 457 -13.38 10.05 16.30
C ALA A 457 -14.72 9.92 17.04
N TRP A 458 -15.82 9.60 16.34
CA TRP A 458 -17.10 9.28 16.96
C TRP A 458 -17.05 7.93 17.69
N LEU A 459 -16.56 6.88 17.02
CA LEU A 459 -16.42 5.53 17.59
C LEU A 459 -15.52 5.52 18.83
N SER A 460 -14.37 6.19 18.79
CA SER A 460 -13.41 6.24 19.90
C SER A 460 -13.96 6.92 21.16
N ARG A 461 -15.04 7.70 21.06
CA ARG A 461 -15.69 8.36 22.20
C ARG A 461 -16.81 7.54 22.83
N ARG A 462 -17.15 6.38 22.25
CA ARG A 462 -18.23 5.53 22.76
C ARG A 462 -17.75 4.71 23.98
N PRO A 463 -18.57 4.58 25.05
CA PRO A 463 -18.17 3.88 26.27
C PRO A 463 -17.96 2.37 26.09
N GLU A 464 -18.63 1.73 25.14
CA GLU A 464 -18.48 0.31 24.85
C GLU A 464 -17.24 -0.01 23.97
N VAL A 465 -16.69 1.00 23.30
CA VAL A 465 -15.55 0.83 22.39
C VAL A 465 -14.24 0.88 23.19
N GLY A 466 -13.41 -0.15 23.00
CA GLY A 466 -12.09 -0.26 23.62
C GLY A 466 -11.00 0.28 22.71
N ARG A 467 -10.99 -0.15 21.44
CA ARG A 467 -9.98 0.27 20.45
C ARG A 467 -10.61 0.40 19.07
N VAL A 468 -10.06 1.29 18.26
CA VAL A 468 -10.43 1.45 16.84
C VAL A 468 -9.16 1.32 16.02
N LEU A 469 -9.02 0.17 15.37
CA LEU A 469 -7.88 -0.16 14.52
C LEU A 469 -8.21 0.15 13.06
N VAL A 470 -7.19 0.44 12.26
CA VAL A 470 -7.34 0.51 10.81
C VAL A 470 -7.46 -0.92 10.29
N SER A 471 -8.43 -1.16 9.41
CA SER A 471 -8.57 -2.39 8.64
C SER A 471 -8.36 -2.03 7.19
N GLN A 472 -7.12 -2.14 6.72
CA GLN A 472 -6.79 -1.74 5.36
C GLN A 472 -7.55 -2.59 4.35
N ARG A 473 -8.06 -1.93 3.31
CA ARG A 473 -8.66 -2.57 2.16
C ARG A 473 -7.87 -2.16 0.94
N LEU A 474 -7.03 -3.07 0.46
CA LEU A 474 -6.28 -2.85 -0.76
C LEU A 474 -7.23 -2.55 -1.92
N ARG A 475 -6.86 -1.56 -2.73
CA ARG A 475 -7.56 -1.15 -3.93
C ARG A 475 -7.58 -2.30 -4.94
N PRO A 476 -8.66 -2.42 -5.72
CA PRO A 476 -8.78 -3.47 -6.73
C PRO A 476 -7.75 -3.27 -7.85
N LEU A 477 -7.27 -4.40 -8.40
CA LEU A 477 -6.34 -4.40 -9.52
C LEU A 477 -7.10 -4.37 -10.87
N PRO A 478 -6.61 -3.63 -11.88
CA PRO A 478 -7.19 -3.62 -13.23
C PRO A 478 -7.23 -4.97 -13.93
N ALA A 479 -6.30 -5.85 -13.58
CA ALA A 479 -6.32 -7.25 -13.95
C ALA A 479 -5.70 -8.07 -12.81
N PRO A 480 -6.14 -9.32 -12.61
CA PRO A 480 -5.49 -10.21 -11.65
C PRO A 480 -3.99 -10.37 -11.91
N ALA A 481 -3.21 -10.47 -10.84
CA ALA A 481 -1.84 -10.94 -10.92
C ALA A 481 -1.81 -12.38 -11.52
N PRO A 482 -0.79 -12.70 -12.35
CA PRO A 482 -0.62 -14.05 -12.86
C PRO A 482 -0.34 -15.01 -11.70
N THR A 483 -0.77 -16.26 -11.86
CA THR A 483 -0.46 -17.32 -10.89
C THR A 483 1.04 -17.59 -10.87
N LYS A 484 1.69 -17.44 -9.71
CA LYS A 484 3.07 -17.86 -9.50
C LYS A 484 3.15 -19.39 -9.56
N ARG A 485 4.02 -19.92 -10.43
CA ARG A 485 4.22 -21.35 -10.62
C ARG A 485 5.66 -21.74 -10.28
N GLY A 486 5.84 -22.97 -9.84
CA GLY A 486 7.14 -23.58 -9.65
C GLY A 486 7.65 -24.25 -10.92
N THR A 487 8.95 -24.19 -11.17
CA THR A 487 9.62 -24.87 -12.30
C THR A 487 10.41 -26.10 -11.86
N GLU A 488 10.58 -26.33 -10.55
CA GLU A 488 11.28 -27.50 -10.05
C GLU A 488 10.43 -28.76 -10.24
N PRO A 489 11.06 -29.92 -10.51
CA PRO A 489 10.37 -31.19 -10.61
C PRO A 489 9.88 -31.67 -9.24
N ALA A 490 8.93 -32.60 -9.25
CA ALA A 490 8.56 -33.33 -8.05
C ALA A 490 9.77 -34.07 -7.47
N PRO A 491 9.95 -34.10 -6.13
CA PRO A 491 11.03 -34.87 -5.53
C PRO A 491 10.81 -36.37 -5.71
N ALA A 492 11.91 -37.13 -5.79
CA ALA A 492 11.88 -38.59 -5.93
C ALA A 492 11.71 -39.34 -4.59
N GLY A 493 11.66 -38.62 -3.46
CA GLY A 493 11.58 -39.18 -2.12
C GLY A 493 11.50 -38.06 -1.07
N PRO A 494 11.63 -38.40 0.23
CA PRO A 494 11.66 -37.42 1.30
C PRO A 494 12.71 -36.34 1.05
N THR A 495 12.30 -35.07 1.13
CA THR A 495 13.22 -33.94 0.99
C THR A 495 14.10 -33.82 2.23
N TRP A 496 15.25 -33.12 2.10
CA TRP A 496 16.22 -33.01 3.19
C TRP A 496 15.61 -32.47 4.49
N ASN A 497 14.66 -31.54 4.40
CA ASN A 497 13.99 -30.89 5.52
C ASN A 497 13.09 -31.88 6.28
N VAL A 498 12.42 -32.79 5.57
CA VAL A 498 11.62 -33.87 6.15
C VAL A 498 12.53 -34.88 6.87
N SER A 499 13.64 -35.28 6.24
CA SER A 499 14.60 -36.22 6.84
C SER A 499 15.39 -35.62 8.01
N LEU A 500 15.71 -34.32 7.98
CA LEU A 500 16.48 -33.66 9.04
C LEU A 500 15.77 -33.77 10.40
N ILE A 501 14.44 -33.61 10.39
CA ILE A 501 13.60 -33.70 11.59
C ILE A 501 13.09 -35.13 11.85
N GLY A 502 13.50 -36.12 11.05
CA GLY A 502 13.15 -37.53 11.23
C GLY A 502 11.70 -37.90 10.91
N ALA A 503 10.96 -37.09 10.14
CA ALA A 503 9.57 -37.38 9.80
C ALA A 503 9.43 -38.62 8.89
N ASP A 504 10.37 -38.81 7.96
CA ASP A 504 10.47 -40.02 7.12
C ASP A 504 10.62 -41.32 7.94
N ARG A 505 11.35 -41.27 9.05
CA ARG A 505 11.47 -42.38 10.00
C ARG A 505 10.17 -42.63 10.77
N VAL A 506 9.38 -41.60 11.06
CA VAL A 506 8.07 -41.77 11.69
C VAL A 506 7.17 -42.62 10.79
N TRP A 507 7.11 -42.30 9.50
CA TRP A 507 6.23 -43.05 8.58
C TRP A 507 6.77 -44.45 8.31
N SER A 508 8.08 -44.58 8.04
CA SER A 508 8.69 -45.86 7.67
C SER A 508 8.87 -46.84 8.82
N GLN A 509 9.13 -46.37 10.04
CA GLN A 509 9.43 -47.23 11.20
C GLN A 509 8.26 -47.31 12.19
N LEU A 510 7.43 -46.27 12.32
CA LEU A 510 6.34 -46.23 13.30
C LEU A 510 4.94 -46.41 12.68
N GLY A 511 4.83 -46.33 11.34
CA GLY A 511 3.56 -46.45 10.61
C GLY A 511 2.58 -45.30 10.86
N VAL A 512 3.07 -44.17 11.38
CA VAL A 512 2.26 -42.98 11.71
C VAL A 512 2.41 -41.99 10.58
N THR A 513 1.32 -41.42 10.05
CA THR A 513 1.38 -40.48 8.90
C THR A 513 0.64 -39.17 9.14
N GLY A 514 0.02 -38.99 10.30
CA GLY A 514 -0.88 -37.86 10.57
C GLY A 514 -2.35 -38.16 10.32
N ALA A 515 -2.68 -39.39 9.92
CA ALA A 515 -4.04 -39.82 9.62
C ALA A 515 -5.03 -39.49 10.75
N GLY A 516 -6.19 -38.97 10.37
CA GLY A 516 -7.24 -38.57 11.30
C GLY A 516 -7.07 -37.18 11.91
N VAL A 517 -5.93 -36.50 11.72
CA VAL A 517 -5.74 -35.09 12.13
C VAL A 517 -6.00 -34.16 10.95
N VAL A 518 -6.64 -33.01 11.22
CA VAL A 518 -6.91 -31.94 10.26
C VAL A 518 -6.03 -30.74 10.57
N VAL A 519 -5.22 -30.33 9.59
CA VAL A 519 -4.38 -29.13 9.65
C VAL A 519 -5.06 -28.00 8.89
N GLY A 520 -5.32 -26.89 9.58
CA GLY A 520 -5.82 -25.65 8.98
C GLY A 520 -4.68 -24.80 8.46
N SER A 521 -4.85 -24.25 7.25
CA SER A 521 -3.95 -23.29 6.63
C SER A 521 -4.67 -21.96 6.44
N SER A 522 -4.19 -20.90 7.08
CA SER A 522 -4.64 -19.52 6.81
C SER A 522 -3.50 -18.80 6.11
N ASP A 523 -3.61 -18.56 4.81
CA ASP A 523 -2.50 -18.04 3.99
C ASP A 523 -3.02 -17.30 2.72
N SER A 524 -2.21 -17.22 1.66
CA SER A 524 -2.52 -16.66 0.34
C SER A 524 -3.43 -17.54 -0.52
N GLY A 525 -3.64 -18.78 -0.09
CA GLY A 525 -4.50 -19.78 -0.72
C GLY A 525 -3.84 -21.15 -0.79
N VAL A 526 -4.51 -22.14 -1.39
CA VAL A 526 -3.94 -23.47 -1.66
C VAL A 526 -4.40 -23.95 -3.03
N ASP A 527 -3.49 -24.37 -3.90
CA ASP A 527 -3.87 -25.06 -5.15
C ASP A 527 -4.37 -26.47 -4.82
N GLY A 528 -5.69 -26.60 -4.66
CA GLY A 528 -6.34 -27.88 -4.32
C GLY A 528 -6.27 -28.92 -5.43
N ARG A 529 -5.78 -28.59 -6.62
CA ARG A 529 -5.56 -29.54 -7.72
C ARG A 529 -4.12 -30.01 -7.80
N HIS A 530 -3.23 -29.49 -6.96
CA HIS A 530 -1.84 -29.90 -6.94
C HIS A 530 -1.74 -31.40 -6.56
N PRO A 531 -0.99 -32.25 -7.30
CA PRO A 531 -0.94 -33.69 -7.04
C PRO A 531 -0.53 -34.07 -5.62
N ALA A 532 0.36 -33.29 -5.00
CA ALA A 532 0.77 -33.51 -3.60
C ALA A 532 -0.31 -33.16 -2.55
N LEU A 533 -1.34 -32.38 -2.90
CA LEU A 533 -2.29 -31.81 -1.93
C LEU A 533 -3.75 -32.24 -2.16
N ALA A 534 -4.13 -32.57 -3.39
CA ALA A 534 -5.51 -32.83 -3.77
C ALA A 534 -6.18 -33.90 -2.88
N ASP A 535 -5.51 -35.03 -2.67
CA ASP A 535 -6.02 -36.14 -1.85
C ASP A 535 -6.11 -35.82 -0.35
N GLY A 536 -5.38 -34.79 0.10
CA GLY A 536 -5.41 -34.34 1.49
C GLY A 536 -6.54 -33.36 1.80
N PHE A 537 -7.20 -32.79 0.77
CA PHE A 537 -8.25 -31.82 1.00
C PHE A 537 -9.46 -32.50 1.64
N ARG A 538 -9.91 -31.99 2.80
CA ARG A 538 -11.03 -32.60 3.54
C ARG A 538 -12.35 -32.65 2.75
N GLY A 539 -12.58 -31.68 1.86
CA GLY A 539 -13.82 -31.55 1.11
C GLY A 539 -15.02 -31.13 1.96
N GLY A 540 -16.20 -31.02 1.33
CA GLY A 540 -17.41 -30.48 1.94
C GLY A 540 -17.57 -28.97 1.77
N ASP A 541 -18.68 -28.43 2.27
CA ASP A 541 -19.05 -27.01 2.18
C ASP A 541 -18.32 -26.12 3.19
N ASP A 542 -17.64 -26.71 4.17
CA ASP A 542 -17.06 -26.08 5.35
C ASP A 542 -15.53 -26.30 5.46
N SER A 543 -14.84 -26.51 4.34
CA SER A 543 -13.38 -26.79 4.30
C SER A 543 -12.56 -25.72 3.59
N TRP A 544 -13.21 -24.75 2.95
CA TRP A 544 -12.54 -23.67 2.22
C TRP A 544 -13.28 -22.35 2.40
N TYR A 545 -12.57 -21.30 2.78
CA TYR A 545 -13.12 -19.95 2.87
C TYR A 545 -12.19 -18.91 2.25
N ASP A 546 -12.69 -18.20 1.23
CA ASP A 546 -11.97 -17.13 0.59
C ASP A 546 -12.73 -15.80 0.77
N PRO A 547 -12.41 -15.02 1.81
CA PRO A 547 -13.02 -13.72 2.03
C PRO A 547 -12.53 -12.65 1.02
N TRP A 548 -11.55 -12.97 0.18
CA TRP A 548 -10.92 -12.03 -0.75
C TRP A 548 -11.53 -12.08 -2.15
N SER A 549 -11.42 -13.23 -2.81
CA SER A 549 -11.90 -13.43 -4.18
C SER A 549 -13.19 -14.25 -4.23
N HIS A 550 -13.71 -14.68 -3.08
CA HIS A 550 -14.93 -15.48 -2.95
C HIS A 550 -14.90 -16.76 -3.78
N THR A 551 -13.70 -17.35 -3.94
CA THR A 551 -13.56 -18.66 -4.58
C THR A 551 -14.25 -19.73 -3.74
N ARG A 552 -14.97 -20.63 -4.40
CA ARG A 552 -15.66 -21.76 -3.75
C ARG A 552 -14.79 -23.01 -3.63
N THR A 553 -13.64 -23.01 -4.31
CA THR A 553 -12.71 -24.13 -4.37
C THR A 553 -11.31 -23.65 -4.06
N PRO A 554 -10.47 -24.49 -3.43
CA PRO A 554 -9.10 -24.12 -3.10
C PRO A 554 -8.34 -23.62 -4.32
N THR A 555 -7.93 -22.36 -4.25
CA THR A 555 -7.19 -21.66 -5.30
C THR A 555 -6.07 -20.87 -4.66
N ASP A 556 -4.93 -20.81 -5.33
CA ASP A 556 -3.81 -19.98 -4.95
C ASP A 556 -3.21 -19.31 -6.19
N ARG A 557 -2.94 -18.01 -6.09
CA ARG A 557 -2.22 -17.24 -7.12
C ARG A 557 -0.83 -16.81 -6.63
N GLY A 558 -0.65 -16.63 -5.33
CA GLY A 558 0.62 -16.20 -4.74
C GLY A 558 1.60 -17.36 -4.56
N GLY A 559 1.10 -18.57 -4.38
CA GLY A 559 1.88 -19.79 -4.23
C GLY A 559 2.46 -20.03 -2.84
N HIS A 560 2.53 -19.00 -2.00
CA HIS A 560 3.04 -19.10 -0.63
C HIS A 560 2.25 -20.12 0.19
N GLY A 561 0.91 -20.07 0.13
CA GLY A 561 0.06 -20.98 0.91
C GLY A 561 0.03 -22.41 0.38
N THR A 562 0.18 -22.59 -0.93
CA THR A 562 0.42 -23.92 -1.54
C THR A 562 1.73 -24.52 -1.02
N HIS A 563 2.79 -23.71 -0.93
CA HIS A 563 4.11 -24.15 -0.45
C HIS A 563 4.11 -24.51 1.03
N THR A 564 3.51 -23.67 1.88
CA THR A 564 3.43 -23.89 3.33
C THR A 564 2.55 -25.09 3.66
N THR A 565 1.37 -25.20 3.05
CA THR A 565 0.48 -26.37 3.20
C THR A 565 1.15 -27.64 2.70
N GLY A 566 1.88 -27.57 1.57
CA GLY A 566 2.69 -28.67 1.05
C GLY A 566 3.75 -29.15 2.03
N SER A 567 4.41 -28.24 2.76
CA SER A 567 5.43 -28.59 3.75
C SER A 567 4.83 -29.25 5.00
N ALA A 568 3.57 -28.94 5.34
CA ALA A 568 2.88 -29.57 6.46
C ALA A 568 2.34 -30.97 6.12
N VAL A 569 1.61 -31.10 5.01
CA VAL A 569 0.78 -32.29 4.72
C VAL A 569 0.94 -32.84 3.30
N GLY A 570 1.81 -32.24 2.48
CA GLY A 570 2.00 -32.67 1.09
C GLY A 570 2.53 -34.09 0.96
N ARG A 571 2.00 -34.82 -0.01
CA ARG A 571 2.40 -36.19 -0.35
C ARG A 571 3.62 -36.22 -1.26
N GLY A 572 4.19 -37.41 -1.47
CA GLY A 572 5.35 -37.58 -2.36
C GLY A 572 6.67 -37.09 -1.77
N GLY A 573 6.77 -37.00 -0.44
CA GLY A 573 8.02 -36.70 0.26
C GLY A 573 8.27 -35.22 0.59
N VAL A 574 7.33 -34.30 0.31
CA VAL A 574 7.47 -32.88 0.66
C VAL A 574 6.91 -32.50 2.03
N GLY A 575 5.85 -33.16 2.49
CA GLY A 575 5.14 -32.81 3.72
C GLY A 575 5.53 -33.69 4.90
N VAL A 576 5.49 -33.11 6.11
CA VAL A 576 5.80 -33.80 7.37
C VAL A 576 4.72 -34.79 7.82
N ALA A 577 3.45 -34.54 7.51
CA ALA A 577 2.32 -35.40 7.86
C ALA A 577 1.46 -35.73 6.63
N PRO A 578 1.97 -36.57 5.69
CA PRO A 578 1.33 -36.79 4.39
C PRO A 578 -0.04 -37.51 4.45
N GLY A 579 -0.38 -38.10 5.60
CA GLY A 579 -1.67 -38.73 5.85
C GLY A 579 -2.70 -37.82 6.54
N ALA A 580 -2.30 -36.63 6.99
CA ALA A 580 -3.24 -35.66 7.57
C ALA A 580 -4.12 -35.03 6.48
N SER A 581 -5.34 -34.65 6.85
CA SER A 581 -6.22 -33.85 5.99
C SER A 581 -5.99 -32.36 6.22
N TRP A 582 -6.39 -31.53 5.26
CA TRP A 582 -6.29 -30.08 5.40
C TRP A 582 -7.56 -29.32 5.02
N VAL A 583 -7.67 -28.12 5.58
CA VAL A 583 -8.66 -27.08 5.27
C VAL A 583 -7.96 -25.73 5.09
N GLY A 584 -8.56 -24.82 4.34
CA GLY A 584 -7.89 -23.57 3.94
C GLY A 584 -8.75 -22.33 4.12
N CYS A 585 -8.11 -21.22 4.46
CA CYS A 585 -8.68 -19.89 4.36
C CYS A 585 -7.69 -18.87 3.79
N VAL A 586 -8.20 -17.89 3.04
CA VAL A 586 -7.39 -16.87 2.35
C VAL A 586 -7.36 -15.55 3.12
N ASN A 587 -6.31 -15.28 3.90
CA ASN A 587 -6.09 -14.00 4.58
C ASN A 587 -4.97 -13.15 3.95
N LEU A 588 -4.19 -13.70 3.00
CA LEU A 588 -3.00 -13.06 2.41
C LEU A 588 -2.95 -13.13 0.88
N ALA A 589 -4.08 -12.97 0.19
CA ALA A 589 -4.16 -13.18 -1.27
C ALA A 589 -3.12 -12.41 -2.10
N ARG A 590 -2.66 -11.24 -1.61
CA ARG A 590 -1.63 -10.37 -2.22
C ARG A 590 -0.38 -10.22 -1.34
N ASN A 591 -0.15 -11.15 -0.41
CA ASN A 591 0.89 -11.08 0.64
C ASN A 591 0.76 -9.86 1.59
N LEU A 592 -0.43 -9.28 1.67
CA LEU A 592 -0.82 -8.30 2.68
C LEU A 592 -2.19 -8.68 3.23
N GLY A 593 -2.33 -8.56 4.55
CA GLY A 593 -3.54 -8.81 5.31
C GLY A 593 -4.14 -7.55 5.90
N SER A 594 -5.04 -7.75 6.86
CA SER A 594 -5.54 -6.73 7.78
C SER A 594 -6.10 -7.43 9.02
N PRO A 595 -6.24 -6.76 10.18
CA PRO A 595 -6.85 -7.34 11.36
C PRO A 595 -8.17 -8.06 11.07
N ALA A 596 -9.06 -7.48 10.27
CA ALA A 596 -10.34 -8.10 9.91
C ALA A 596 -10.17 -9.34 9.02
N ARG A 597 -9.22 -9.35 8.08
CA ARG A 597 -8.93 -10.52 7.22
C ARG A 597 -8.32 -11.67 8.01
N TYR A 598 -7.47 -11.38 8.99
CA TYR A 598 -6.99 -12.40 9.91
C TYR A 598 -8.16 -12.98 10.72
N LEU A 599 -9.04 -12.14 11.26
CA LEU A 599 -10.20 -12.61 12.01
C LEU A 599 -11.20 -13.39 11.16
N ASP A 600 -11.39 -13.04 9.88
CA ASP A 600 -12.20 -13.81 8.94
C ASP A 600 -11.76 -15.27 8.91
N CYS A 601 -10.45 -15.51 8.77
CA CYS A 601 -9.90 -16.86 8.75
C CYS A 601 -9.83 -17.52 10.13
N LEU A 602 -9.41 -16.80 11.17
CA LEU A 602 -9.33 -17.38 12.52
C LEU A 602 -10.72 -17.79 13.03
N GLN A 603 -11.79 -17.05 12.70
CA GLN A 603 -13.17 -17.45 13.02
C GLN A 603 -13.57 -18.72 12.29
N PHE A 604 -13.28 -18.79 10.99
CA PHE A 604 -13.52 -19.99 10.20
C PHE A 604 -12.72 -21.19 10.74
N MET A 605 -11.50 -20.99 11.23
CA MET A 605 -10.69 -22.06 11.84
C MET A 605 -11.18 -22.46 13.24
N LEU A 606 -11.89 -21.61 13.96
CA LEU A 606 -12.57 -22.00 15.21
C LEU A 606 -13.85 -22.80 14.92
N ALA A 607 -14.70 -22.28 14.04
CA ALA A 607 -15.99 -22.85 13.70
C ALA A 607 -16.29 -22.66 12.21
N PRO A 608 -15.87 -23.62 11.35
CA PRO A 608 -16.14 -23.55 9.93
C PRO A 608 -17.63 -23.47 9.61
N PHE A 609 -17.97 -22.77 8.54
CA PHE A 609 -19.34 -22.57 8.09
C PHE A 609 -19.42 -22.76 6.57
N PRO A 610 -20.60 -23.09 6.01
CA PRO A 610 -20.79 -23.23 4.57
C PRO A 610 -20.48 -21.95 3.80
N ALA A 611 -20.11 -22.07 2.52
CA ALA A 611 -19.94 -20.91 1.64
C ALA A 611 -21.22 -20.05 1.59
N GLY A 612 -21.12 -18.80 2.08
CA GLY A 612 -22.24 -17.87 2.19
C GLY A 612 -23.08 -17.99 3.48
N GLY A 613 -22.70 -18.89 4.39
CA GLY A 613 -23.29 -18.99 5.73
C GLY A 613 -22.87 -17.84 6.66
N ASP A 614 -23.65 -17.65 7.73
CA ASP A 614 -23.36 -16.68 8.79
C ASP A 614 -22.48 -17.32 9.87
N PRO A 615 -21.27 -16.78 10.13
CA PRO A 615 -20.39 -17.30 11.19
C PRO A 615 -21.04 -17.38 12.59
N PHE A 616 -22.06 -16.57 12.87
CA PHE A 616 -22.73 -16.54 14.18
C PHE A 616 -23.75 -17.67 14.37
N THR A 617 -24.32 -18.21 13.29
CA THR A 617 -25.39 -19.23 13.36
C THR A 617 -25.02 -20.56 12.71
N ASP A 618 -24.18 -20.52 11.68
CA ASP A 618 -23.86 -21.69 10.85
C ASP A 618 -22.48 -22.30 11.17
N GLY A 619 -21.78 -21.75 12.17
CA GLY A 619 -20.48 -22.24 12.62
C GLY A 619 -20.56 -23.64 13.21
N ARG A 620 -19.61 -24.50 12.82
CA ARG A 620 -19.50 -25.91 13.23
C ARG A 620 -18.18 -26.16 14.01
N PRO A 621 -18.10 -25.87 15.32
CA PRO A 621 -16.84 -25.92 16.07
C PRO A 621 -16.16 -27.30 16.05
N GLU A 622 -16.93 -28.39 16.01
CA GLU A 622 -16.43 -29.77 15.89
C GLU A 622 -15.74 -30.05 14.55
N ARG A 623 -16.04 -29.26 13.53
CA ARG A 623 -15.40 -29.29 12.21
C ARG A 623 -14.15 -28.40 12.17
N GLY A 624 -13.79 -27.67 13.22
CA GLY A 624 -12.55 -26.90 13.26
C GLY A 624 -11.30 -27.79 13.15
N PRO A 625 -10.23 -27.36 12.43
CA PRO A 625 -8.95 -28.06 12.42
C PRO A 625 -8.40 -28.24 13.83
N GLN A 626 -7.57 -29.27 13.99
CA GLN A 626 -6.88 -29.56 15.25
C GLN A 626 -5.61 -28.72 15.42
N VAL A 627 -4.90 -28.49 14.32
CA VAL A 627 -3.66 -27.72 14.26
C VAL A 627 -3.84 -26.61 13.25
N LEU A 628 -3.43 -25.39 13.58
CA LEU A 628 -3.50 -24.23 12.70
C LEU A 628 -2.09 -23.72 12.44
N THR A 629 -1.69 -23.69 11.17
CA THR A 629 -0.42 -23.11 10.74
C THR A 629 -0.62 -21.71 10.18
N ASN A 630 0.16 -20.75 10.66
CA ASN A 630 0.09 -19.33 10.28
C ASN A 630 1.49 -18.84 9.88
N SER A 631 1.80 -18.92 8.59
CA SER A 631 3.10 -18.52 8.05
C SER A 631 3.15 -17.02 7.73
N TRP A 632 2.69 -16.20 8.68
CA TRP A 632 2.51 -14.76 8.54
C TRP A 632 2.53 -14.04 9.90
N GLY A 633 2.73 -12.73 9.84
CA GLY A 633 2.57 -11.80 10.96
C GLY A 633 1.56 -10.71 10.61
N CYS A 634 1.14 -9.95 11.62
CA CYS A 634 0.19 -8.85 11.54
C CYS A 634 0.94 -7.56 11.92
N PRO A 635 1.70 -6.95 10.99
CA PRO A 635 2.51 -5.77 11.26
C PRO A 635 1.67 -4.48 11.32
N SER A 636 2.30 -3.41 11.81
CA SER A 636 1.68 -2.09 11.92
C SER A 636 1.17 -1.53 10.59
N ILE A 637 1.86 -1.81 9.49
CA ILE A 637 1.45 -1.41 8.13
C ILE A 637 0.11 -2.03 7.72
N GLU A 638 -0.27 -3.19 8.26
CA GLU A 638 -1.58 -3.81 7.98
C GLU A 638 -2.69 -3.29 8.90
N GLY A 639 -2.35 -2.40 9.84
CA GLY A 639 -3.27 -1.83 10.83
C GLY A 639 -3.31 -2.58 12.16
N CYS A 640 -2.36 -3.48 12.41
CA CYS A 640 -2.29 -4.28 13.63
C CYS A 640 -1.53 -3.55 14.74
N ASP A 641 -2.05 -3.68 15.97
CA ASP A 641 -1.31 -3.37 17.20
C ASP A 641 -0.89 -4.69 17.89
N PRO A 642 0.00 -4.65 18.91
CA PRO A 642 0.43 -5.86 19.62
C PRO A 642 -0.74 -6.66 20.20
N GLY A 643 -1.90 -6.06 20.49
CA GLY A 643 -3.06 -6.75 21.04
C GLY A 643 -4.14 -7.12 20.02
N ALA A 644 -3.89 -6.95 18.72
CA ALA A 644 -4.94 -7.02 17.68
C ALA A 644 -5.59 -8.41 17.59
N LEU A 645 -4.79 -9.46 17.77
CA LEU A 645 -5.21 -10.86 17.61
C LEU A 645 -5.22 -11.64 18.94
N ARG A 646 -4.91 -10.99 20.07
CA ARG A 646 -4.71 -11.62 21.38
C ARG A 646 -5.92 -12.45 21.83
N ALA A 647 -7.13 -11.87 21.76
CA ALA A 647 -8.35 -12.57 22.16
C ALA A 647 -8.68 -13.73 21.21
N ALA A 648 -8.32 -13.62 19.92
CA ALA A 648 -8.53 -14.70 18.97
C ALA A 648 -7.65 -15.92 19.26
N THR A 649 -6.36 -15.73 19.50
CA THR A 649 -5.46 -16.86 19.77
C THR A 649 -5.76 -17.49 21.13
N ALA A 650 -6.10 -16.70 22.15
CA ALA A 650 -6.54 -17.20 23.45
C ALA A 650 -7.83 -18.04 23.34
N ALA A 651 -8.77 -17.65 22.48
CA ALA A 651 -9.98 -18.42 22.21
C ALA A 651 -9.69 -19.73 21.47
N LEU A 652 -8.78 -19.73 20.50
CA LEU A 652 -8.34 -20.94 19.80
C LEU A 652 -7.62 -21.91 20.75
N ASP A 653 -6.78 -21.39 21.64
CA ASP A 653 -6.12 -22.16 22.70
C ASP A 653 -7.14 -22.79 23.66
N ALA A 654 -8.10 -22.01 24.16
CA ALA A 654 -9.19 -22.50 25.00
C ALA A 654 -10.07 -23.58 24.30
N ALA A 655 -10.23 -23.47 22.97
CA ALA A 655 -10.91 -24.46 22.16
C ALA A 655 -10.07 -25.74 21.92
N GLY A 656 -8.80 -25.76 22.30
CA GLY A 656 -7.87 -26.86 22.07
C GLY A 656 -7.37 -26.94 20.63
N VAL A 657 -7.27 -25.81 19.92
CA VAL A 657 -6.62 -25.72 18.62
C VAL A 657 -5.16 -25.35 18.83
N PHE A 658 -4.23 -26.17 18.32
CA PHE A 658 -2.80 -25.89 18.44
C PHE A 658 -2.39 -24.84 17.39
N VAL A 659 -2.13 -23.60 17.83
CA VAL A 659 -1.77 -22.49 16.95
C VAL A 659 -0.25 -22.38 16.83
N VAL A 660 0.25 -22.48 15.60
CA VAL A 660 1.67 -22.33 15.25
C VAL A 660 1.84 -21.10 14.37
N ALA A 661 2.85 -20.28 14.66
CA ALA A 661 3.13 -19.06 13.90
C ALA A 661 4.62 -18.90 13.58
N ALA A 662 4.90 -18.26 12.44
CA ALA A 662 6.25 -17.90 12.04
C ALA A 662 6.82 -16.80 12.94
N ALA A 663 8.11 -16.89 13.30
CA ALA A 663 8.77 -15.89 14.13
C ALA A 663 8.92 -14.52 13.43
N GLY A 664 8.91 -14.49 12.09
CA GLY A 664 9.25 -13.33 11.28
C GLY A 664 10.58 -13.51 10.53
N ASN A 665 10.85 -12.62 9.58
CA ASN A 665 12.03 -12.67 8.71
C ASN A 665 12.90 -11.40 8.81
N THR A 666 12.84 -10.73 9.96
CA THR A 666 13.50 -9.44 10.24
C THR A 666 14.74 -9.62 11.13
N GLY A 667 15.26 -10.85 11.24
CA GLY A 667 16.55 -11.13 11.86
C GLY A 667 17.74 -10.51 11.10
N PRO A 668 18.96 -10.52 11.67
CA PRO A 668 19.36 -11.21 12.89
C PRO A 668 19.27 -10.33 14.15
N TYR A 669 18.54 -9.22 14.12
CA TYR A 669 18.44 -8.29 15.25
C TYR A 669 17.70 -8.94 16.43
N CYS A 670 18.16 -8.67 17.67
CA CYS A 670 17.46 -9.09 18.87
C CYS A 670 16.16 -8.28 19.05
N GLY A 671 15.12 -8.92 19.56
CA GLY A 671 13.79 -8.32 19.72
C GLY A 671 12.98 -8.21 18.42
N SER A 672 13.44 -8.83 17.32
CA SER A 672 12.81 -8.75 15.99
C SER A 672 11.56 -9.63 15.82
N ILE A 673 11.15 -10.40 16.84
CA ILE A 673 9.83 -11.03 16.90
C ILE A 673 8.86 -9.99 17.46
N GLU A 674 8.31 -9.16 16.59
CA GLU A 674 7.47 -8.01 16.97
C GLU A 674 6.00 -8.18 16.56
N ASP A 675 5.77 -8.89 15.46
CA ASP A 675 4.45 -8.99 14.85
C ASP A 675 3.59 -10.09 15.51
N PRO A 676 2.38 -9.78 15.99
CA PRO A 676 1.44 -10.82 16.41
C PRO A 676 1.02 -11.69 15.21
N PRO A 677 0.66 -12.97 15.43
CA PRO A 677 0.48 -13.63 16.72
C PRO A 677 1.78 -14.21 17.31
N ALA A 678 2.92 -14.09 16.63
CA ALA A 678 4.18 -14.73 17.04
C ALA A 678 4.68 -14.29 18.43
N THR A 679 4.28 -13.12 18.91
CA THR A 679 4.65 -12.60 20.22
C THR A 679 3.84 -13.20 21.38
N TYR A 680 2.75 -13.93 21.10
CA TYR A 680 1.80 -14.36 22.13
C TYR A 680 2.24 -15.62 22.88
N PRO A 681 1.92 -15.72 24.19
CA PRO A 681 2.32 -16.87 25.01
C PRO A 681 1.62 -18.19 24.65
N ASP A 682 0.35 -18.17 24.22
CA ASP A 682 -0.39 -19.35 23.73
C ASP A 682 -0.02 -19.76 22.31
N VAL A 683 0.77 -18.96 21.59
CA VAL A 683 1.16 -19.26 20.22
C VAL A 683 2.53 -19.91 20.22
N PHE A 684 2.64 -21.04 19.53
CA PHE A 684 3.90 -21.75 19.38
C PHE A 684 4.70 -21.16 18.21
N THR A 685 5.75 -20.41 18.53
CA THR A 685 6.49 -19.57 17.58
C THR A 685 7.70 -20.31 17.02
N VAL A 686 7.86 -20.30 15.70
CA VAL A 686 8.87 -21.13 15.00
C VAL A 686 9.87 -20.27 14.24
N GLY A 687 11.15 -20.40 14.59
CA GLY A 687 12.27 -19.82 13.85
C GLY A 687 12.81 -20.77 12.75
N ALA A 688 13.72 -20.30 11.93
CA ALA A 688 14.22 -21.03 10.75
C ALA A 688 15.67 -21.48 10.90
N VAL A 689 15.96 -22.71 10.46
CA VAL A 689 17.33 -23.23 10.26
C VAL A 689 17.59 -23.65 8.81
N ASP A 690 18.87 -23.70 8.45
CA ASP A 690 19.36 -24.31 7.21
C ASP A 690 19.62 -25.82 7.34
N ARG A 691 20.16 -26.43 6.27
CA ARG A 691 20.50 -27.86 6.21
C ARG A 691 21.58 -28.28 7.21
N GLN A 692 22.35 -27.34 7.75
CA GLN A 692 23.38 -27.57 8.75
C GLN A 692 22.88 -27.34 10.18
N ARG A 693 21.57 -27.11 10.37
CA ARG A 693 20.95 -26.75 11.66
C ARG A 693 21.43 -25.40 12.21
N ARG A 694 21.95 -24.52 11.34
CA ARG A 694 22.31 -23.15 11.71
C ARG A 694 21.08 -22.28 11.58
N VAL A 695 20.83 -21.43 12.57
CA VAL A 695 19.72 -20.47 12.52
C VAL A 695 19.94 -19.53 11.33
N ALA A 696 18.95 -19.44 10.45
CA ALA A 696 19.03 -18.62 9.26
C ALA A 696 19.18 -17.14 9.64
N THR A 697 20.00 -16.39 8.92
CA THR A 697 20.28 -14.97 9.24
C THR A 697 19.02 -14.11 9.29
N PHE A 698 18.05 -14.38 8.41
CA PHE A 698 16.77 -13.67 8.38
C PHE A 698 15.83 -14.06 9.53
N SER A 699 16.04 -15.19 10.22
CA SER A 699 15.11 -15.64 11.26
C SER A 699 15.03 -14.62 12.39
N SER A 700 13.84 -14.10 12.65
CA SER A 700 13.59 -13.19 13.77
C SER A 700 13.87 -13.87 15.11
N ARG A 701 14.22 -13.05 16.11
CA ARG A 701 14.76 -13.47 17.41
C ARG A 701 14.09 -12.71 18.54
N GLY A 702 14.01 -13.35 19.71
CA GLY A 702 13.64 -12.68 20.94
C GLY A 702 14.72 -11.71 21.44
N PRO A 703 14.57 -11.19 22.67
CA PRO A 703 13.49 -11.49 23.60
C PRO A 703 12.14 -10.90 23.16
N VAL A 704 11.05 -11.55 23.56
CA VAL A 704 9.69 -11.00 23.52
C VAL A 704 9.28 -10.70 24.97
N PRO A 705 8.49 -9.65 25.26
CA PRO A 705 8.07 -9.35 26.63
C PRO A 705 7.44 -10.57 27.35
N GLY A 706 8.09 -11.03 28.42
CA GLY A 706 7.59 -12.09 29.30
C GLY A 706 7.88 -13.53 28.87
N ALA A 707 8.57 -13.78 27.75
CA ALA A 707 8.94 -15.14 27.33
C ALA A 707 10.15 -15.16 26.39
N ALA A 708 10.96 -16.22 26.49
CA ALA A 708 11.93 -16.54 25.44
C ALA A 708 11.20 -17.08 24.21
N LYS A 709 11.50 -16.50 23.04
CA LYS A 709 11.00 -16.91 21.72
C LYS A 709 12.12 -16.83 20.69
N PRO A 710 12.12 -17.65 19.62
CA PRO A 710 11.08 -18.62 19.25
C PRO A 710 10.98 -19.81 20.23
N ASP A 711 9.89 -20.57 20.18
CA ASP A 711 9.71 -21.75 21.03
C ASP A 711 10.63 -22.91 20.58
N VAL A 712 10.75 -23.08 19.26
CA VAL A 712 11.67 -24.02 18.59
C VAL A 712 12.11 -23.41 17.25
N VAL A 713 13.09 -24.04 16.62
CA VAL A 713 13.42 -23.79 15.21
C VAL A 713 13.12 -25.02 14.35
N ALA A 714 12.90 -24.81 13.07
CA ALA A 714 12.65 -25.88 12.10
C ALA A 714 13.23 -25.52 10.71
N PRO A 715 13.35 -26.48 9.77
CA PRO A 715 13.88 -26.21 8.44
C PRO A 715 13.13 -25.09 7.72
N GLY A 716 13.81 -23.99 7.41
CA GLY A 716 13.19 -22.81 6.80
C GLY A 716 14.04 -22.13 5.74
N ALA A 717 15.28 -22.55 5.51
CA ALA A 717 16.13 -22.04 4.43
C ALA A 717 16.43 -23.15 3.40
N GLY A 718 16.11 -22.91 2.14
CA GLY A 718 16.30 -23.85 1.03
C GLY A 718 15.27 -24.97 1.02
N VAL A 719 14.00 -24.67 1.32
CA VAL A 719 12.92 -25.67 1.43
C VAL A 719 12.18 -25.83 0.11
N LEU A 720 12.24 -27.03 -0.47
CA LEU A 720 11.47 -27.42 -1.65
C LEU A 720 10.04 -27.83 -1.24
N SER A 721 9.02 -27.24 -1.87
CA SER A 721 7.63 -27.67 -1.70
C SER A 721 6.77 -27.32 -2.92
N ALA A 722 5.49 -27.70 -2.86
CA ALA A 722 4.48 -27.53 -3.89
C ALA A 722 4.26 -26.05 -4.24
N MET A 723 3.99 -25.78 -5.52
CA MET A 723 3.61 -24.47 -6.04
C MET A 723 2.44 -24.61 -7.01
N PRO A 724 1.61 -23.57 -7.20
CA PRO A 724 0.45 -23.63 -8.09
C PRO A 724 0.79 -24.12 -9.50
N GLY A 725 -0.14 -24.88 -10.09
CA GLY A 725 0.03 -25.45 -11.43
C GLY A 725 0.76 -26.79 -11.47
N GLY A 726 0.95 -27.44 -10.32
CA GLY A 726 1.54 -28.79 -10.20
C GLY A 726 3.07 -28.85 -10.16
N GLY A 727 3.74 -27.69 -10.13
CA GLY A 727 5.20 -27.58 -10.04
C GLY A 727 5.69 -27.38 -8.61
N TYR A 728 7.00 -27.28 -8.44
CA TYR A 728 7.63 -27.10 -7.13
C TYR A 728 8.60 -25.90 -7.15
N ALA A 729 8.90 -25.34 -5.99
CA ALA A 729 9.93 -24.32 -5.85
C ALA A 729 10.64 -24.38 -4.50
N VAL A 730 11.89 -23.89 -4.48
CA VAL A 730 12.68 -23.71 -3.26
C VAL A 730 12.44 -22.31 -2.72
N LEU A 731 11.99 -22.19 -1.47
CA LEU A 731 11.75 -20.92 -0.79
C LEU A 731 12.48 -20.86 0.56
N ASP A 732 12.69 -19.63 1.02
CA ASP A 732 13.30 -19.28 2.31
C ASP A 732 12.30 -18.51 3.16
N GLY A 733 12.26 -18.81 4.47
CA GLY A 733 11.49 -18.06 5.45
C GLY A 733 11.13 -18.88 6.70
N THR A 734 10.87 -18.21 7.81
CA THR A 734 10.19 -18.80 8.97
C THR A 734 8.79 -19.31 8.60
N SER A 735 8.22 -18.78 7.52
CA SER A 735 7.04 -19.30 6.82
C SER A 735 7.17 -20.76 6.38
N MET A 736 8.37 -21.21 5.98
CA MET A 736 8.62 -22.60 5.59
C MET A 736 8.94 -23.48 6.81
N ALA A 737 9.51 -22.91 7.88
CA ALA A 737 9.77 -23.62 9.13
C ALA A 737 8.48 -23.98 9.89
N THR A 738 7.57 -23.03 10.02
CA THR A 738 6.28 -23.16 10.74
C THR A 738 5.45 -24.40 10.38
N PRO A 739 5.19 -24.72 9.09
CA PRO A 739 4.39 -25.88 8.72
C PRO A 739 5.05 -27.22 9.08
N HIS A 740 6.37 -27.29 9.23
CA HIS A 740 7.03 -28.51 9.72
C HIS A 740 6.54 -28.87 11.11
N VAL A 741 6.50 -27.89 12.03
CA VAL A 741 6.03 -28.10 13.39
C VAL A 741 4.54 -28.46 13.42
N ALA A 742 3.72 -27.82 12.58
CA ALA A 742 2.31 -28.20 12.44
C ALA A 742 2.15 -29.67 12.00
N GLY A 743 2.98 -30.13 11.06
CA GLY A 743 3.03 -31.54 10.67
C GLY A 743 3.51 -32.47 11.79
N VAL A 744 4.53 -32.08 12.58
CA VAL A 744 4.99 -32.88 13.74
C VAL A 744 3.86 -33.05 14.76
N VAL A 745 3.11 -32.00 15.06
CA VAL A 745 1.93 -32.10 15.95
C VAL A 745 0.88 -33.05 15.37
N ALA A 746 0.62 -32.99 14.07
CA ALA A 746 -0.30 -33.93 13.43
C ALA A 746 0.18 -35.39 13.54
N LEU A 747 1.49 -35.66 13.37
CA LEU A 747 2.07 -36.97 13.62
C LEU A 747 1.87 -37.40 15.08
N MET A 748 2.21 -36.55 16.06
CA MET A 748 2.04 -36.84 17.48
C MET A 748 0.59 -37.19 17.84
N TRP A 749 -0.36 -36.37 17.38
CA TRP A 749 -1.78 -36.53 17.70
C TRP A 749 -2.42 -37.71 16.97
N SER A 750 -1.94 -38.07 15.78
CA SER A 750 -2.36 -39.31 15.12
C SER A 750 -1.79 -40.56 15.81
N ALA A 751 -0.60 -40.47 16.41
CA ALA A 751 0.02 -41.56 17.16
C ALA A 751 -0.59 -41.76 18.55
N ASN A 752 -1.01 -40.69 19.20
CA ASN A 752 -1.74 -40.71 20.48
C ASN A 752 -2.93 -39.73 20.42
N PRO A 753 -4.13 -40.21 20.04
CA PRO A 753 -5.33 -39.38 19.94
C PRO A 753 -5.77 -38.74 21.27
N ALA A 754 -5.30 -39.22 22.42
CA ALA A 754 -5.61 -38.60 23.72
C ALA A 754 -4.93 -37.23 23.90
N LEU A 755 -3.87 -36.95 23.14
CA LEU A 755 -3.19 -35.65 23.13
C LEU A 755 -3.94 -34.57 22.35
N VAL A 756 -4.97 -34.93 21.56
CA VAL A 756 -5.74 -33.95 20.79
C VAL A 756 -6.39 -32.95 21.75
N GLY A 757 -5.96 -31.69 21.66
CA GLY A 757 -6.40 -30.61 22.55
C GLY A 757 -5.64 -30.50 23.88
N ASP A 758 -4.69 -31.39 24.19
CA ASP A 758 -3.77 -31.22 25.33
C ASP A 758 -2.57 -30.38 24.88
N LEU A 759 -2.78 -29.08 24.80
CA LEU A 759 -1.82 -28.14 24.22
C LEU A 759 -0.55 -28.05 25.05
N ASP A 760 -0.65 -28.02 26.38
CA ASP A 760 0.52 -27.90 27.27
C ASP A 760 1.42 -29.12 27.21
N ARG A 761 0.85 -30.33 27.22
CA ARG A 761 1.63 -31.57 27.04
C ARG A 761 2.25 -31.63 25.66
N THR A 762 1.55 -31.18 24.63
CA THR A 762 2.07 -31.11 23.26
C THR A 762 3.27 -30.15 23.16
N ARG A 763 3.14 -28.91 23.68
CA ARG A 763 4.23 -27.91 23.73
C ARG A 763 5.44 -28.45 24.49
N ARG A 764 5.21 -29.11 25.62
CA ARG A 764 6.27 -29.70 26.44
C ARG A 764 7.03 -30.78 25.67
N ILE A 765 6.34 -31.75 25.07
CA ILE A 765 6.99 -32.81 24.29
C ILE A 765 7.82 -32.21 23.15
N LEU A 766 7.30 -31.23 22.42
CA LEU A 766 8.05 -30.57 21.33
C LEU A 766 9.34 -29.92 21.82
N ARG A 767 9.31 -29.22 22.96
CA ARG A 767 10.49 -28.56 23.54
C ARG A 767 11.49 -29.57 24.12
N GLU A 768 11.01 -30.57 24.86
CA GLU A 768 11.87 -31.56 25.53
C GLU A 768 12.56 -32.52 24.56
N THR A 769 11.97 -32.73 23.38
CA THR A 769 12.52 -33.63 22.36
C THR A 769 13.32 -32.91 21.28
N ALA A 770 13.34 -31.57 21.29
CA ALA A 770 14.12 -30.78 20.36
C ALA A 770 15.63 -31.08 20.49
N VAL A 771 16.33 -31.06 19.36
CA VAL A 771 17.78 -31.30 19.30
C VAL A 771 18.53 -29.97 19.14
N PRO A 772 19.79 -29.86 19.59
CA PRO A 772 20.54 -28.61 19.51
C PRO A 772 20.60 -28.03 18.08
N ALA A 773 20.41 -26.72 18.01
CA ALA A 773 20.64 -25.89 16.81
C ALA A 773 21.85 -24.99 17.04
N GLU A 774 22.55 -24.63 15.96
CA GLU A 774 23.65 -23.66 16.03
C GLU A 774 23.08 -22.23 15.95
N ALA A 775 23.19 -21.49 17.04
CA ALA A 775 22.88 -20.06 17.06
C ALA A 775 23.83 -19.29 16.14
N THR A 776 23.29 -18.40 15.32
CA THR A 776 24.08 -17.52 14.45
C THR A 776 24.03 -16.09 14.99
N TYR A 777 25.13 -15.34 14.91
CA TYR A 777 25.24 -13.99 15.47
C TYR A 777 25.57 -12.96 14.39
N ARG A 778 25.18 -11.70 14.59
CA ARG A 778 25.49 -10.60 13.64
C ARG A 778 26.96 -10.18 13.73
N SER A 779 27.52 -10.18 14.93
CA SER A 779 28.91 -9.85 15.24
C SER A 779 29.39 -10.67 16.45
N ARG A 780 30.62 -10.39 16.91
CA ARG A 780 31.20 -11.00 18.12
C ARG A 780 30.76 -10.31 19.42
N ASN A 781 29.86 -9.33 19.35
CA ASN A 781 29.40 -8.59 20.52
C ASN A 781 28.47 -9.46 21.40
N PRO A 782 28.69 -9.56 22.72
CA PRO A 782 27.77 -10.26 23.62
C PRO A 782 26.31 -9.81 23.53
N SER A 783 26.02 -8.55 23.18
CA SER A 783 24.64 -8.06 22.97
C SER A 783 23.92 -8.72 21.80
N ASP A 784 24.65 -9.30 20.84
CA ASP A 784 24.06 -9.99 19.70
C ASP A 784 23.53 -11.38 20.07
N ALA A 785 23.81 -11.83 21.30
CA ALA A 785 23.28 -13.07 21.85
C ALA A 785 21.84 -12.95 22.37
N CYS A 786 21.20 -11.78 22.23
CA CYS A 786 19.78 -11.58 22.53
C CYS A 786 19.37 -12.04 23.94
N ASP A 787 20.20 -11.77 24.93
CA ASP A 787 20.02 -12.24 26.32
C ASP A 787 19.99 -13.79 26.48
N GLY A 788 20.59 -14.51 25.53
CA GLY A 788 20.85 -15.94 25.57
C GLY A 788 20.31 -16.71 24.36
N ASP A 789 20.91 -17.88 24.09
CA ASP A 789 20.60 -18.73 22.93
C ASP A 789 19.12 -19.10 22.82
N ALA A 790 18.40 -19.19 23.94
CA ALA A 790 16.96 -19.46 23.94
C ALA A 790 16.15 -18.43 23.13
N ASN A 791 16.62 -17.19 23.02
CA ASN A 791 16.01 -16.14 22.20
C ASN A 791 16.38 -16.24 20.71
N ILE A 792 17.25 -17.18 20.34
CA ILE A 792 17.73 -17.40 18.96
C ILE A 792 17.25 -18.77 18.44
N THR A 793 17.43 -19.82 19.25
CA THR A 793 17.17 -21.22 18.88
C THR A 793 15.93 -21.81 19.55
N GLY A 794 15.37 -21.14 20.55
CA GLY A 794 14.33 -21.72 21.40
C GLY A 794 14.83 -22.97 22.12
N ALA A 795 14.04 -24.04 22.10
CA ALA A 795 14.50 -25.35 22.58
C ALA A 795 15.43 -26.10 21.60
N GLY A 796 15.62 -25.60 20.37
CA GLY A 796 16.40 -26.24 19.32
C GLY A 796 15.56 -26.66 18.11
N VAL A 797 16.13 -27.50 17.25
CA VAL A 797 15.45 -28.04 16.05
C VAL A 797 14.41 -29.08 16.48
N VAL A 798 13.17 -28.95 15.99
CA VAL A 798 12.13 -29.96 16.22
C VAL A 798 12.57 -31.35 15.72
N ASP A 799 12.32 -32.39 16.52
CA ASP A 799 12.56 -33.81 16.16
C ASP A 799 11.23 -34.58 16.15
N ALA A 800 10.72 -34.86 14.96
CA ALA A 800 9.46 -35.57 14.75
C ALA A 800 9.51 -37.00 15.30
N TYR A 801 10.63 -37.70 15.15
CA TYR A 801 10.75 -39.09 15.57
C TYR A 801 10.76 -39.22 17.09
N ALA A 802 11.56 -38.39 17.76
CA ALA A 802 11.60 -38.34 19.22
C ALA A 802 10.26 -37.86 19.81
N ALA A 803 9.65 -36.83 19.23
CA ALA A 803 8.36 -36.31 19.67
C ALA A 803 7.23 -37.35 19.57
N VAL A 804 7.16 -38.10 18.47
CA VAL A 804 6.13 -39.15 18.28
C VAL A 804 6.36 -40.34 19.21
N ARG A 805 7.62 -40.73 19.46
CA ARG A 805 7.93 -41.77 20.45
C ARG A 805 7.57 -41.34 21.86
N ALA A 806 7.88 -40.10 22.24
CA ALA A 806 7.47 -39.54 23.51
C ALA A 806 5.95 -39.51 23.62
N ALA A 807 5.23 -39.08 22.59
CA ALA A 807 3.77 -39.07 22.57
C ALA A 807 3.13 -40.46 22.80
N ARG A 808 3.75 -41.54 22.33
CA ARG A 808 3.28 -42.92 22.54
C ARG A 808 3.57 -43.49 23.93
N ALA A 809 4.56 -42.93 24.64
CA ALA A 809 5.00 -43.44 25.94
C ALA A 809 4.22 -42.82 27.13
N GLN A 810 3.16 -42.08 26.84
CA GLN A 810 2.50 -41.10 27.71
C GLN A 810 1.08 -41.51 28.07
#